data_AF-A0A949U6U8-F1
#
_entry.id   AF-A0A949U6U8-F1
#
_cell.length_a   1.000
_cell.length_b   1.000
_cell.length_c   1.000
_cell.angle_alpha   90.00
_cell.angle_beta   90.00
_cell.angle_gamma   90.00
#
_symmetry.space_group_name_H-M   'P 1'
#
loop_
_entity.id
_entity.type
_entity.pdbx_description
1 polymer ?
#
loop_
_entity_poly.entity_id
_entity_poly.type
_entity_poly.pdbx_seq_one_letter_code
_entity_poly.pdbx_strand_id
1 'polypeptide(L)'
;NNNLNRRPIIYVGGNDGMLHAFDASSTSPGTELLAYVPNQAYRNLTKLTGQTYNNTGSHQYFVDGNPTAASAFFDPTSGGLGTRNWNTALVGGLNGGGKGLYALNITDPTTFSETNAASLVLWEFNNTDDPDLGYTFSTPVIVKMYNGKWAAIVGNGYNNSTARTGETPCTARISLYVQTPVGCQSSSDGHSSIFIIFLEGGTDGVWTAGTDYIKIDTGIGDAQIPVNQGRAASTGLSSVFAIDYDGDDIVDYIYAGDLQGNIWKFDVTSSNPSNWKIAFPAATGYPNGAPLFIAQDTLGIRQPIQDSPAVTLHPQGGMLVFFGTGKYLENGDDVATSALPYRQQTFYGIWDQQTKANPITTNVSGRSVLMPQSVYCSGTLGGGAAFVDPTKTCSISVTGTTNQFRLTTQHNPNYTASNRIDTLTDAPCSVNCPIVNATSPGPASGSPATATVAPELGWYLDLPNTADTCTPQPTCSTTWSNTGTGERVKDRPILSTGKLVFATLIPSNISCELGGSGFIFDLDPLTGARLPLSPIDVNGDGQLNNSDLLSLVNTNIAASASKNPTSGIPTVPTVIAGAVVVSGSSSSSSSSSSSSSSSSSSSGVGTSSSSSSSSSSSSSSSSSSSSSSSGGAATTCGTGCEIKVVSTSSGQVITIRERAGSTGAARISWRELIQD
;
A
#
# COMPACT_ATOMS: atom_id res chain seq x y z
N ASN A 1 -6.23 11.37 31.43
CA ASN A 1 -5.24 10.26 31.36
C ASN A 1 -4.10 10.72 30.47
N ASN A 2 -2.85 10.73 30.95
CA ASN A 2 -1.71 11.15 30.14
C ASN A 2 -1.09 10.00 29.33
N ASN A 3 -1.53 8.75 29.54
CA ASN A 3 -1.17 7.52 28.81
C ASN A 3 0.33 7.16 28.74
N LEU A 4 1.25 8.02 29.20
CA LEU A 4 2.71 7.81 29.19
C LEU A 4 3.15 6.51 29.88
N ASN A 5 2.44 6.10 30.93
CA ASN A 5 2.72 4.88 31.70
C ASN A 5 1.82 3.71 31.32
N ARG A 6 1.02 3.81 30.24
CA ARG A 6 0.18 2.70 29.79
C ARG A 6 1.08 1.59 29.24
N ARG A 7 0.79 0.33 29.60
CA ARG A 7 1.45 -0.85 29.05
C ARG A 7 1.40 -0.79 27.51
N PRO A 8 2.53 -0.78 26.79
CA PRO A 8 2.54 -0.76 25.34
C PRO A 8 2.13 -2.13 24.79
N ILE A 9 1.28 -2.14 23.76
CA ILE A 9 0.67 -3.35 23.19
C ILE A 9 0.76 -3.28 21.66
N ILE A 10 1.02 -4.41 21.02
CA ILE A 10 0.88 -4.61 19.58
C ILE A 10 -0.36 -5.48 19.35
N TYR A 11 -1.28 -5.03 18.50
CA TYR A 11 -2.47 -5.78 18.11
C TYR A 11 -2.30 -6.32 16.68
N VAL A 12 -2.62 -7.59 16.46
CA VAL A 12 -2.40 -8.28 15.17
C VAL A 12 -3.62 -9.15 14.83
N GLY A 13 -4.13 -9.02 13.60
CA GLY A 13 -5.11 -9.95 13.06
C GLY A 13 -4.47 -11.30 12.75
N GLY A 14 -5.03 -12.36 13.32
CA GLY A 14 -4.61 -13.75 13.17
C GLY A 14 -5.54 -14.55 12.26
N ASN A 15 -4.94 -15.30 11.33
CA ASN A 15 -5.68 -16.15 10.40
C ASN A 15 -6.17 -17.48 11.06
N ASP A 16 -5.73 -17.77 12.27
CA ASP A 16 -6.39 -18.66 13.23
C ASP A 16 -7.73 -18.12 13.77
N GLY A 17 -8.09 -16.89 13.39
CA GLY A 17 -9.42 -16.30 13.51
C GLY A 17 -9.64 -15.42 14.72
N MET A 18 -8.56 -14.88 15.27
CA MET A 18 -8.55 -13.99 16.42
C MET A 18 -7.84 -12.68 16.11
N LEU A 19 -8.21 -11.60 16.80
CA LEU A 19 -7.30 -10.49 17.05
C LEU A 19 -6.48 -10.83 18.30
N HIS A 20 -5.16 -10.84 18.17
CA HIS A 20 -4.24 -11.02 19.30
C HIS A 20 -3.70 -9.69 19.80
N ALA A 21 -3.42 -9.61 21.09
CA ALA A 21 -2.74 -8.49 21.73
C ALA A 21 -1.48 -8.99 22.44
N PHE A 22 -0.30 -8.51 22.01
CA PHE A 22 0.99 -8.86 22.57
C PHE A 22 1.60 -7.70 23.34
N ASP A 23 2.16 -7.97 24.51
CA ASP A 23 2.94 -7.00 25.29
C ASP A 23 4.19 -6.55 24.50
N ALA A 24 4.33 -5.24 24.32
CA ALA A 24 5.49 -4.62 23.66
C ALA A 24 6.46 -3.97 24.67
N SER A 25 6.27 -4.20 25.98
CA SER A 25 7.16 -3.72 27.01
C SER A 25 8.50 -4.47 27.00
N SER A 26 9.56 -3.82 27.44
CA SER A 26 10.87 -4.46 27.64
C SER A 26 10.87 -5.50 28.77
N THR A 27 9.82 -5.54 29.60
CA THR A 27 9.70 -6.44 30.76
C THR A 27 9.09 -7.80 30.44
N SER A 28 8.23 -7.91 29.42
CA SER A 28 7.60 -9.18 29.03
C SER A 28 7.28 -9.25 27.52
N PRO A 29 8.23 -8.88 26.63
CA PRO A 29 7.96 -8.68 25.21
C PRO A 29 7.43 -9.96 24.54
N GLY A 30 6.38 -9.82 23.73
CA GLY A 30 5.74 -10.93 23.02
C GLY A 30 4.79 -11.79 23.87
N THR A 31 4.55 -11.43 25.14
CA THR A 31 3.53 -12.12 25.96
C THR A 31 2.14 -11.80 25.45
N GLU A 32 1.33 -12.81 25.14
CA GLU A 32 -0.07 -12.65 24.76
C GLU A 32 -0.93 -12.24 25.97
N LEU A 33 -1.83 -11.28 25.76
CA LEU A 33 -2.64 -10.65 26.82
C LEU A 33 -4.15 -10.67 26.53
N LEU A 34 -4.54 -10.80 25.27
CA LEU A 34 -5.93 -10.90 24.81
C LEU A 34 -5.94 -11.63 23.48
N ALA A 35 -6.87 -12.57 23.33
CA ALA A 35 -7.30 -13.09 22.04
C ALA A 35 -8.80 -12.83 21.93
N TYR A 36 -9.22 -12.06 20.92
CA TYR A 36 -10.63 -11.75 20.66
C TYR A 36 -11.09 -12.44 19.37
N VAL A 37 -12.14 -13.25 19.45
CA VAL A 37 -12.76 -13.90 18.29
C VAL A 37 -14.00 -13.11 17.86
N PRO A 38 -14.03 -12.49 16.66
CA PRO A 38 -15.25 -11.95 16.09
C PRO A 38 -16.28 -13.05 15.80
N ASN A 39 -17.56 -12.82 16.06
CA ASN A 39 -18.66 -13.79 15.90
C ASN A 39 -18.75 -14.36 14.47
N GLN A 40 -18.48 -13.53 13.46
CA GLN A 40 -18.45 -13.95 12.04
C GLN A 40 -17.30 -14.94 11.75
N ALA A 41 -16.16 -14.80 12.42
CA ALA A 41 -15.05 -15.76 12.38
C ALA A 41 -15.35 -17.00 13.24
N TYR A 42 -15.90 -16.82 14.45
CA TYR A 42 -16.21 -17.88 15.43
C TYR A 42 -16.97 -19.05 14.81
N ARG A 43 -18.03 -18.76 14.02
CA ARG A 43 -18.86 -19.78 13.34
C ARG A 43 -18.09 -20.66 12.36
N ASN A 44 -16.94 -20.20 11.86
CA ASN A 44 -16.11 -20.90 10.89
C ASN A 44 -14.89 -21.60 11.51
N LEU A 45 -14.52 -21.32 12.77
CA LEU A 45 -13.29 -21.83 13.39
C LEU A 45 -13.16 -23.36 13.37
N THR A 46 -14.29 -24.08 13.42
CA THR A 46 -14.32 -25.54 13.30
C THR A 46 -13.66 -26.07 12.03
N LYS A 47 -13.59 -25.26 10.97
CA LYS A 47 -12.95 -25.61 9.70
C LYS A 47 -11.43 -25.70 9.81
N LEU A 48 -10.78 -24.95 10.72
CA LEU A 48 -9.33 -25.03 10.99
C LEU A 48 -8.90 -26.44 11.46
N THR A 49 -9.79 -27.12 12.20
CA THR A 49 -9.57 -28.51 12.66
C THR A 49 -9.97 -29.58 11.64
N GLY A 50 -10.45 -29.18 10.47
CA GLY A 50 -10.89 -30.10 9.42
C GLY A 50 -9.73 -30.87 8.80
N GLN A 51 -9.83 -32.20 8.77
CA GLN A 51 -8.82 -33.09 8.17
C GLN A 51 -8.53 -32.80 6.68
N THR A 52 -9.41 -32.04 6.00
CA THR A 52 -9.29 -31.63 4.62
C THR A 52 -8.85 -30.18 4.41
N TYR A 53 -8.54 -29.41 5.48
CA TYR A 53 -8.22 -27.98 5.41
C TYR A 53 -7.12 -27.65 4.37
N ASN A 54 -6.06 -28.46 4.32
CA ASN A 54 -4.99 -28.33 3.31
C ASN A 54 -5.19 -29.21 2.06
N ASN A 55 -6.08 -30.21 2.09
CA ASN A 55 -6.22 -31.20 1.00
C ASN A 55 -6.93 -30.64 -0.24
N THR A 56 -7.44 -29.41 -0.14
CA THR A 56 -7.99 -28.66 -1.26
C THR A 56 -7.03 -27.57 -1.73
N GLY A 57 -5.95 -27.23 -1.01
CA GLY A 57 -5.07 -26.12 -1.42
C GLY A 57 -5.79 -24.76 -1.48
N SER A 58 -6.91 -24.61 -0.77
CA SER A 58 -7.60 -23.33 -0.60
C SER A 58 -7.61 -22.97 0.88
N HIS A 59 -6.64 -22.15 1.27
CA HIS A 59 -6.55 -21.56 2.60
C HIS A 59 -7.84 -20.78 2.92
N GLN A 60 -8.37 -20.93 4.13
CA GLN A 60 -9.51 -20.12 4.58
C GLN A 60 -9.00 -18.97 5.42
N TYR A 61 -9.34 -17.75 5.01
CA TYR A 61 -9.00 -16.55 5.75
C TYR A 61 -10.01 -16.31 6.88
N PHE A 62 -9.59 -15.65 7.95
CA PHE A 62 -10.44 -15.33 9.10
C PHE A 62 -10.28 -13.87 9.56
N VAL A 63 -9.44 -13.57 10.56
CA VAL A 63 -9.14 -12.19 10.96
C VAL A 63 -7.85 -11.77 10.27
N ASP A 64 -7.97 -11.42 9.00
CA ASP A 64 -6.83 -11.09 8.13
C ASP A 64 -6.68 -9.57 7.92
N GLY A 65 -7.61 -8.77 8.46
CA GLY A 65 -7.61 -7.31 8.39
C GLY A 65 -6.62 -6.66 9.36
N ASN A 66 -5.94 -5.62 8.89
CA ASN A 66 -5.06 -4.81 9.74
C ASN A 66 -5.91 -3.87 10.63
N PRO A 67 -5.86 -4.00 11.97
CA PRO A 67 -6.66 -3.17 12.86
C PRO A 67 -6.09 -1.75 12.94
N THR A 68 -6.98 -0.76 13.08
CA THR A 68 -6.60 0.64 13.36
C THR A 68 -6.99 1.00 14.78
N ALA A 69 -6.05 1.58 15.53
CA ALA A 69 -6.27 2.08 16.89
C ALA A 69 -6.10 3.60 16.95
N ALA A 70 -7.03 4.29 17.61
CA ALA A 70 -7.01 5.74 17.77
C ALA A 70 -7.55 6.15 19.15
N SER A 71 -7.13 7.33 19.63
CA SER A 71 -7.78 7.96 20.78
C SER A 71 -9.06 8.66 20.32
N ALA A 72 -10.17 8.43 21.02
CA ALA A 72 -11.47 9.00 20.67
C ALA A 72 -12.25 9.38 21.95
N PHE A 73 -13.17 10.34 21.82
CA PHE A 73 -13.97 10.86 22.94
C PHE A 73 -15.42 10.38 22.84
N PHE A 74 -15.73 9.32 23.58
CA PHE A 74 -17.01 8.60 23.53
C PHE A 74 -17.34 8.02 24.91
N ASP A 75 -18.60 7.61 25.12
CA ASP A 75 -18.98 6.80 26.28
C ASP A 75 -18.61 5.33 26.03
N PRO A 76 -17.71 4.73 26.83
CA PRO A 76 -17.29 3.35 26.64
C PRO A 76 -18.31 2.33 27.19
N THR A 77 -19.40 2.77 27.81
CA THR A 77 -20.39 1.84 28.42
C THR A 77 -21.43 1.36 27.41
N SER A 78 -21.83 0.10 27.54
CA SER A 78 -22.88 -0.52 26.72
C SER A 78 -24.19 0.27 26.85
N GLY A 79 -24.54 1.00 25.78
CA GLY A 79 -25.78 1.78 25.66
C GLY A 79 -25.56 3.26 25.33
N GLY A 80 -24.33 3.80 25.42
CA GLY A 80 -24.05 5.21 25.07
C GLY A 80 -24.74 6.24 25.99
N LEU A 81 -25.22 5.82 27.17
CA LEU A 81 -25.94 6.64 28.15
C LEU A 81 -25.06 7.09 29.34
N GLY A 82 -23.80 6.67 29.36
CA GLY A 82 -22.80 7.01 30.36
C GLY A 82 -22.11 8.35 30.12
N THR A 83 -21.00 8.58 30.82
CA THR A 83 -20.24 9.83 30.73
C THR A 83 -19.09 9.68 29.74
N ARG A 84 -19.14 10.44 28.63
CA ARG A 84 -18.07 10.46 27.64
C ARG A 84 -16.73 10.85 28.25
N ASN A 85 -15.68 10.11 27.88
CA ASN A 85 -14.31 10.38 28.26
C ASN A 85 -13.34 10.00 27.12
N TRP A 86 -12.05 10.33 27.29
CA TRP A 86 -11.03 9.94 26.33
C TRP A 86 -10.63 8.48 26.51
N ASN A 87 -10.94 7.68 25.50
CA ASN A 87 -10.64 6.25 25.39
C ASN A 87 -9.68 6.00 24.21
N THR A 88 -9.18 4.78 24.08
CA THR A 88 -8.57 4.27 22.86
C THR A 88 -9.47 3.19 22.27
N ALA A 89 -10.03 3.45 21.10
CA ALA A 89 -10.77 2.48 20.32
C ALA A 89 -9.83 1.76 19.35
N LEU A 90 -10.08 0.48 19.11
CA LEU A 90 -9.51 -0.32 18.03
C LEU A 90 -10.64 -0.79 17.14
N VAL A 91 -10.51 -0.65 15.83
CA VAL A 91 -11.47 -1.15 14.84
C VAL A 91 -10.73 -2.01 13.82
N GLY A 92 -11.24 -3.21 13.56
CA GLY A 92 -10.65 -4.15 12.60
C GLY A 92 -11.67 -4.72 11.63
N GLY A 93 -11.21 -5.01 10.42
CA GLY A 93 -11.92 -5.81 9.43
C GLY A 93 -11.46 -7.26 9.42
N LEU A 94 -12.03 -8.04 8.49
CA LEU A 94 -11.72 -9.46 8.30
C LEU A 94 -10.97 -9.73 6.98
N ASN A 95 -10.76 -8.71 6.14
CA ASN A 95 -10.24 -8.86 4.77
C ASN A 95 -10.95 -10.01 4.04
N GLY A 96 -10.21 -11.02 3.56
CA GLY A 96 -10.76 -12.17 2.84
C GLY A 96 -11.56 -13.16 3.71
N GLY A 97 -11.56 -13.00 5.03
CA GLY A 97 -12.22 -13.94 5.96
C GLY A 97 -13.69 -13.65 6.27
N GLY A 98 -14.20 -12.47 5.93
CA GLY A 98 -15.61 -12.17 6.15
C GLY A 98 -16.05 -10.78 5.72
N LYS A 99 -17.37 -10.58 5.71
CA LYS A 99 -18.03 -9.31 5.40
C LYS A 99 -18.47 -8.64 6.70
N GLY A 100 -17.51 -8.07 7.44
CA GLY A 100 -17.77 -7.52 8.77
C GLY A 100 -16.60 -6.78 9.41
N LEU A 101 -16.94 -6.04 10.45
CA LEU A 101 -16.09 -5.15 11.24
C LEU A 101 -16.38 -5.39 12.72
N TYR A 102 -15.38 -5.17 13.56
CA TYR A 102 -15.52 -5.19 15.01
C TYR A 102 -14.81 -3.98 15.62
N ALA A 103 -15.31 -3.51 16.76
CA ALA A 103 -14.72 -2.42 17.53
C ALA A 103 -14.51 -2.82 18.99
N LEU A 104 -13.33 -2.51 19.52
CA LEU A 104 -12.93 -2.80 20.90
C LEU A 104 -12.50 -1.53 21.63
N ASN A 105 -12.81 -1.44 22.93
CA ASN A 105 -12.20 -0.50 23.85
C ASN A 105 -10.90 -1.08 24.42
N ILE A 106 -9.76 -0.53 24.01
CA ILE A 106 -8.42 -0.95 24.43
C ILE A 106 -7.73 0.09 25.33
N THR A 107 -8.52 0.90 26.04
CA THR A 107 -8.01 2.02 26.86
C THR A 107 -7.04 1.59 27.94
N ASP A 108 -7.35 0.51 28.67
CA ASP A 108 -6.53 -0.03 29.77
C ASP A 108 -6.27 -1.54 29.61
N PRO A 109 -5.13 -1.91 28.97
CA PRO A 109 -4.70 -3.30 28.81
C PRO A 109 -4.40 -4.07 30.10
N THR A 110 -4.32 -3.39 31.26
CA THR A 110 -4.10 -4.08 32.55
C THR A 110 -5.37 -4.76 33.07
N THR A 111 -6.53 -4.39 32.52
CA THR A 111 -7.84 -4.92 32.95
C THR A 111 -8.32 -6.13 32.15
N PHE A 112 -7.62 -6.53 31.08
CA PHE A 112 -8.10 -7.58 30.17
C PHE A 112 -8.30 -8.92 30.90
N SER A 113 -9.52 -9.46 30.84
CA SER A 113 -9.93 -10.71 31.48
C SER A 113 -11.15 -11.28 30.76
N GLU A 114 -11.33 -12.61 30.81
CA GLU A 114 -12.60 -13.24 30.40
C GLU A 114 -13.81 -12.68 31.16
N THR A 115 -13.60 -12.25 32.42
CA THR A 115 -14.69 -11.74 33.28
C THR A 115 -15.23 -10.38 32.83
N ASN A 116 -14.42 -9.56 32.13
CA ASN A 116 -14.84 -8.25 31.62
C ASN A 116 -14.88 -8.15 30.10
N ALA A 117 -14.76 -9.28 29.37
CA ALA A 117 -14.75 -9.33 27.90
C ALA A 117 -15.95 -8.60 27.27
N ALA A 118 -17.14 -8.69 27.88
CA ALA A 118 -18.36 -8.00 27.43
C ALA A 118 -18.26 -6.45 27.49
N SER A 119 -17.33 -5.89 28.28
CA SER A 119 -17.04 -4.44 28.33
C SER A 119 -15.88 -4.01 27.43
N LEU A 120 -15.15 -4.97 26.84
CA LEU A 120 -14.10 -4.70 25.87
C LEU A 120 -14.67 -4.55 24.45
N VAL A 121 -15.75 -5.25 24.13
CA VAL A 121 -16.42 -5.14 22.82
C VAL A 121 -17.34 -3.93 22.81
N LEU A 122 -17.12 -3.01 21.87
CA LEU A 122 -18.03 -1.89 21.62
C LEU A 122 -19.19 -2.35 20.74
N TRP A 123 -18.86 -2.98 19.60
CA TRP A 123 -19.83 -3.53 18.66
C TRP A 123 -19.20 -4.44 17.60
N GLU A 124 -20.05 -5.17 16.89
CA GLU A 124 -19.75 -5.80 15.59
C GLU A 124 -20.76 -5.30 14.56
N PHE A 125 -20.32 -5.00 13.34
CA PHE A 125 -21.15 -4.56 12.21
C PHE A 125 -20.85 -5.42 10.99
N ASN A 126 -21.86 -6.01 10.37
CA ASN A 126 -21.67 -7.01 9.32
C ASN A 126 -22.76 -6.96 8.23
N ASN A 127 -22.63 -7.82 7.23
CA ASN A 127 -23.53 -7.85 6.08
C ASN A 127 -25.00 -8.28 6.37
N THR A 128 -25.33 -8.67 7.61
CA THR A 128 -26.74 -8.79 8.05
C THR A 128 -27.35 -7.45 8.44
N ASP A 129 -26.53 -6.49 8.81
CA ASP A 129 -26.92 -5.18 9.33
C ASP A 129 -27.06 -4.15 8.19
N ASP A 130 -26.20 -4.27 7.17
CA ASP A 130 -26.39 -3.67 5.84
C ASP A 130 -25.84 -4.61 4.74
N PRO A 131 -26.67 -5.05 3.76
CA PRO A 131 -26.27 -6.02 2.74
C PRO A 131 -25.21 -5.49 1.74
N ASP A 132 -24.95 -4.18 1.71
CA ASP A 132 -23.96 -3.58 0.82
C ASP A 132 -22.52 -3.67 1.35
N LEU A 133 -22.33 -4.14 2.59
CA LEU A 133 -21.03 -4.45 3.16
C LEU A 133 -20.44 -5.72 2.50
N GLY A 134 -19.34 -5.54 1.77
CA GLY A 134 -18.52 -6.60 1.18
C GLY A 134 -17.40 -7.07 2.11
N TYR A 135 -16.39 -7.72 1.54
CA TYR A 135 -15.18 -8.14 2.27
C TYR A 135 -14.37 -6.91 2.67
N THR A 136 -14.08 -6.80 3.97
CA THR A 136 -13.63 -5.56 4.62
C THR A 136 -12.12 -5.35 4.51
N PHE A 137 -11.63 -5.29 3.26
CA PHE A 137 -10.26 -4.91 2.90
C PHE A 137 -9.94 -3.41 3.09
N SER A 138 -10.97 -2.56 3.25
CA SER A 138 -10.79 -1.16 3.61
C SER A 138 -10.18 -1.06 5.01
N THR A 139 -9.01 -0.42 5.14
CA THR A 139 -8.46 -0.07 6.46
C THR A 139 -9.36 0.98 7.13
N PRO A 140 -9.88 0.77 8.34
CA PRO A 140 -10.75 1.73 9.01
C PRO A 140 -10.01 3.01 9.44
N VAL A 141 -10.67 4.16 9.31
CA VAL A 141 -10.16 5.45 9.80
C VAL A 141 -11.05 5.95 10.94
N ILE A 142 -10.48 6.20 12.12
CA ILE A 142 -11.23 6.64 13.31
C ILE A 142 -11.00 8.13 13.54
N VAL A 143 -12.06 8.94 13.37
CA VAL A 143 -11.99 10.42 13.44
C VAL A 143 -13.23 11.03 14.10
N LYS A 144 -13.11 12.31 14.48
CA LYS A 144 -14.19 13.15 14.99
C LYS A 144 -14.96 13.78 13.82
N MET A 145 -16.27 13.62 13.82
CA MET A 145 -17.18 14.13 12.78
C MET A 145 -17.77 15.49 13.17
N TYR A 146 -18.24 16.26 12.18
CA TYR A 146 -18.81 17.61 12.39
C TYR A 146 -20.12 17.63 13.20
N ASN A 147 -20.78 16.48 13.39
CA ASN A 147 -21.90 16.32 14.32
C ASN A 147 -21.46 16.14 15.80
N GLY A 148 -20.16 16.19 16.08
CA GLY A 148 -19.58 16.03 17.43
C GLY A 148 -19.46 14.58 17.92
N LYS A 149 -19.81 13.57 17.10
CA LYS A 149 -19.56 12.15 17.39
C LYS A 149 -18.20 11.70 16.83
N TRP A 150 -17.63 10.66 17.41
CA TRP A 150 -16.53 9.91 16.79
C TRP A 150 -17.07 8.75 15.97
N ALA A 151 -16.44 8.48 14.82
CA ALA A 151 -16.83 7.42 13.91
C ALA A 151 -15.63 6.64 13.37
N ALA A 152 -15.86 5.37 13.04
CA ALA A 152 -15.02 4.55 12.19
C ALA A 152 -15.54 4.65 10.74
N ILE A 153 -14.67 5.04 9.83
CA ILE A 153 -14.99 5.27 8.42
C ILE A 153 -14.31 4.18 7.58
N VAL A 154 -15.08 3.54 6.70
CA VAL A 154 -14.61 2.50 5.78
C VAL A 154 -15.29 2.62 4.42
N GLY A 155 -14.59 2.19 3.36
CA GLY A 155 -15.27 1.77 2.14
C GLY A 155 -16.01 0.47 2.37
N ASN A 156 -17.11 0.24 1.65
CA ASN A 156 -17.92 -0.95 1.82
C ASN A 156 -17.20 -2.26 1.48
N GLY A 157 -16.06 -2.21 0.81
CA GLY A 157 -15.26 -3.40 0.51
C GLY A 157 -15.85 -4.26 -0.61
N TYR A 158 -15.17 -5.36 -0.91
CA TYR A 158 -15.26 -6.01 -2.22
C TYR A 158 -16.23 -7.19 -2.28
N ASN A 159 -16.67 -7.56 -3.48
CA ASN A 159 -17.64 -8.64 -3.73
C ASN A 159 -18.96 -8.42 -2.96
N ASN A 160 -19.47 -7.18 -2.97
CA ASN A 160 -20.73 -6.89 -2.32
C ASN A 160 -21.95 -7.38 -3.15
N SER A 161 -21.91 -7.53 -4.48
CA SER A 161 -23.05 -7.95 -5.34
C SER A 161 -23.05 -9.40 -5.89
N THR A 162 -24.25 -9.84 -6.30
CA THR A 162 -24.52 -11.10 -7.03
C THR A 162 -24.21 -11.05 -8.54
N ALA A 163 -24.06 -12.24 -9.14
CA ALA A 163 -23.90 -12.44 -10.58
C ALA A 163 -25.05 -11.89 -11.46
N ARG A 164 -24.72 -11.59 -12.72
CA ARG A 164 -25.55 -10.80 -13.66
C ARG A 164 -26.75 -11.59 -14.21
N THR A 165 -27.77 -10.88 -14.73
CA THR A 165 -28.91 -11.47 -15.45
C THR A 165 -28.46 -12.38 -16.60
N GLY A 166 -28.61 -13.70 -16.43
CA GLY A 166 -28.12 -14.74 -17.35
C GLY A 166 -27.08 -15.68 -16.74
N GLU A 167 -26.51 -15.34 -15.58
CA GLU A 167 -25.54 -16.15 -14.85
C GLU A 167 -26.17 -16.88 -13.65
N THR A 168 -25.51 -17.93 -13.16
CA THR A 168 -26.04 -18.80 -12.10
C THR A 168 -25.66 -18.28 -10.70
N PRO A 169 -26.60 -18.06 -9.77
CA PRO A 169 -26.28 -17.53 -8.44
C PRO A 169 -25.42 -18.49 -7.62
N CYS A 170 -24.22 -18.06 -7.22
CA CYS A 170 -23.30 -18.63 -6.21
C CYS A 170 -23.16 -20.18 -6.12
N THR A 171 -23.50 -20.88 -7.20
CA THR A 171 -23.46 -22.34 -7.31
C THR A 171 -22.88 -22.82 -8.64
N ALA A 172 -22.33 -21.90 -9.47
CA ALA A 172 -21.29 -22.20 -10.45
C ALA A 172 -20.54 -20.95 -10.95
N ARG A 173 -19.21 -20.94 -11.17
CA ARG A 173 -18.13 -21.84 -10.70
C ARG A 173 -16.74 -21.22 -11.02
N ILE A 174 -15.74 -21.67 -10.23
CA ILE A 174 -14.26 -21.67 -10.42
C ILE A 174 -13.56 -20.43 -9.82
N SER A 175 -12.54 -20.53 -8.96
CA SER A 175 -11.48 -21.57 -8.91
C SER A 175 -11.87 -22.94 -8.36
N LEU A 176 -11.10 -23.95 -8.79
CA LEU A 176 -11.10 -25.28 -8.18
C LEU A 176 -10.72 -25.10 -6.70
N TYR A 177 -11.48 -25.73 -5.79
CA TYR A 177 -11.14 -25.99 -4.37
C TYR A 177 -11.74 -25.18 -3.19
N VAL A 178 -12.48 -24.09 -3.39
CA VAL A 178 -13.34 -23.55 -2.32
C VAL A 178 -14.77 -24.09 -2.44
N GLN A 179 -15.23 -24.86 -1.45
CA GLN A 179 -16.66 -25.13 -1.29
C GLN A 179 -17.34 -23.83 -0.81
N THR A 180 -18.28 -23.30 -1.59
CA THR A 180 -19.07 -22.13 -1.19
C THR A 180 -19.91 -22.46 0.06
N PRO A 181 -19.77 -21.70 1.17
CA PRO A 181 -20.72 -21.79 2.26
C PRO A 181 -22.10 -21.33 1.78
N VAL A 182 -23.14 -22.04 2.20
CA VAL A 182 -24.53 -21.58 2.01
C VAL A 182 -24.76 -20.27 2.77
N GLY A 183 -25.33 -19.27 2.10
CA GLY A 183 -25.65 -17.96 2.72
C GLY A 183 -25.02 -16.73 2.09
N CYS A 184 -24.76 -16.71 0.77
CA CYS A 184 -24.26 -15.52 0.06
C CYS A 184 -25.32 -14.39 0.00
N GLN A 185 -25.46 -13.64 1.09
CA GLN A 185 -26.06 -12.30 1.02
C GLN A 185 -25.10 -11.39 0.25
N SER A 186 -25.63 -10.85 -0.83
CA SER A 186 -24.96 -9.88 -1.67
C SER A 186 -25.98 -8.78 -1.98
N SER A 187 -25.53 -7.54 -1.97
CA SER A 187 -26.22 -6.39 -2.53
C SER A 187 -26.90 -6.73 -3.85
N SER A 188 -28.15 -6.28 -3.99
CA SER A 188 -28.91 -6.37 -5.22
C SER A 188 -28.45 -5.38 -6.30
N ASP A 189 -27.67 -4.35 -5.93
CA ASP A 189 -27.24 -3.27 -6.83
C ASP A 189 -25.72 -3.24 -7.05
N GLY A 190 -24.93 -3.72 -6.09
CA GLY A 190 -23.48 -3.78 -6.19
C GLY A 190 -22.79 -2.43 -6.18
N HIS A 191 -23.43 -1.41 -5.64
CA HIS A 191 -22.85 -0.08 -5.64
C HIS A 191 -21.63 0.01 -4.71
N SER A 192 -20.71 0.89 -5.06
CA SER A 192 -19.64 1.32 -4.16
C SER A 192 -20.25 2.31 -3.15
N SER A 193 -19.98 2.13 -1.86
CA SER A 193 -20.55 2.92 -0.77
C SER A 193 -19.50 3.22 0.30
N ILE A 194 -19.62 4.36 0.97
CA ILE A 194 -18.87 4.65 2.20
C ILE A 194 -19.77 4.45 3.42
N PHE A 195 -19.24 3.78 4.45
CA PHE A 195 -19.88 3.65 5.75
C PHE A 195 -19.15 4.51 6.78
N ILE A 196 -19.91 5.33 7.50
CA ILE A 196 -19.45 6.12 8.65
C ILE A 196 -20.20 5.57 9.87
N ILE A 197 -19.55 4.69 10.62
CA ILE A 197 -20.13 3.94 11.76
C ILE A 197 -19.77 4.67 13.05
N PHE A 198 -20.74 5.19 13.79
CA PHE A 198 -20.44 5.91 15.04
C PHE A 198 -19.94 4.93 16.12
N LEU A 199 -18.93 5.33 16.89
CA LEU A 199 -18.38 4.46 17.95
C LEU A 199 -19.39 4.12 19.05
N GLU A 200 -20.41 4.98 19.22
CA GLU A 200 -21.53 4.82 20.17
C GLU A 200 -22.81 4.26 19.49
N GLY A 201 -22.72 3.81 18.23
CA GLY A 201 -23.84 3.26 17.46
C GLY A 201 -24.12 1.78 17.74
N GLY A 202 -25.37 1.36 17.54
CA GLY A 202 -25.80 -0.05 17.66
C GLY A 202 -25.78 -0.61 19.08
N THR A 203 -25.59 0.26 20.08
CA THR A 203 -25.38 -0.12 21.49
C THR A 203 -26.64 -0.63 22.19
N ASP A 204 -27.81 -0.45 21.58
CA ASP A 204 -29.09 -1.06 21.98
C ASP A 204 -29.30 -2.48 21.39
N GLY A 205 -28.35 -2.95 20.58
CA GLY A 205 -28.40 -4.24 19.87
C GLY A 205 -29.07 -4.17 18.49
N VAL A 206 -29.39 -2.97 17.97
CA VAL A 206 -30.02 -2.78 16.65
C VAL A 206 -29.27 -1.73 15.84
N TRP A 207 -28.76 -2.11 14.67
CA TRP A 207 -28.10 -1.17 13.76
C TRP A 207 -29.13 -0.39 12.92
N THR A 208 -29.28 0.91 13.18
CA THR A 208 -30.21 1.77 12.43
C THR A 208 -29.46 2.78 11.54
N ALA A 209 -29.73 2.71 10.23
CA ALA A 209 -29.19 3.65 9.24
C ALA A 209 -29.72 5.07 9.51
N GLY A 210 -28.82 6.07 9.45
CA GLY A 210 -29.11 7.47 9.74
C GLY A 210 -28.85 7.89 11.20
N THR A 211 -28.76 6.94 12.15
CA THR A 211 -28.54 7.22 13.58
C THR A 211 -27.25 6.62 14.12
N ASP A 212 -27.01 5.35 13.81
CA ASP A 212 -25.87 4.55 14.31
C ASP A 212 -24.75 4.48 13.29
N TYR A 213 -25.11 4.46 12.01
CA TYR A 213 -24.19 4.63 10.89
C TYR A 213 -24.83 5.47 9.79
N ILE A 214 -24.00 6.12 8.99
CA ILE A 214 -24.39 6.77 7.74
C ILE A 214 -23.79 5.97 6.59
N LYS A 215 -24.61 5.58 5.62
CA LYS A 215 -24.16 5.07 4.32
C LYS A 215 -24.35 6.16 3.27
N ILE A 216 -23.31 6.47 2.53
CA ILE A 216 -23.41 7.33 1.32
C ILE A 216 -23.16 6.42 0.11
N ASP A 217 -24.23 6.12 -0.61
CA ASP A 217 -24.22 5.33 -1.84
C ASP A 217 -23.77 6.20 -3.03
N THR A 218 -22.82 5.70 -3.83
CA THR A 218 -22.40 6.36 -5.08
C THR A 218 -23.41 6.23 -6.22
N GLY A 219 -24.30 5.24 -6.17
CA GLY A 219 -25.16 4.87 -7.29
C GLY A 219 -24.41 4.14 -8.41
N ILE A 220 -23.13 3.80 -8.20
CA ILE A 220 -22.24 3.19 -9.19
C ILE A 220 -21.83 1.80 -8.72
N GLY A 221 -22.48 0.81 -9.30
CA GLY A 221 -22.05 -0.58 -9.29
C GLY A 221 -21.54 -1.00 -10.66
N ASP A 222 -21.52 -2.31 -10.86
CA ASP A 222 -20.99 -2.91 -12.08
C ASP A 222 -22.00 -2.74 -13.25
N ALA A 223 -23.31 -2.85 -12.97
CA ALA A 223 -24.41 -2.70 -13.91
C ALA A 223 -24.39 -1.38 -14.71
N GLN A 224 -23.92 -0.30 -14.10
CA GLN A 224 -23.84 1.04 -14.67
C GLN A 224 -22.69 1.22 -15.67
N ILE A 225 -21.66 0.36 -15.62
CA ILE A 225 -20.48 0.47 -16.50
C ILE A 225 -20.59 -0.52 -17.69
N PRO A 226 -20.47 -0.05 -18.94
CA PRO A 226 -20.43 -0.92 -20.12
C PRO A 226 -19.26 -1.91 -20.08
N VAL A 227 -19.51 -3.17 -20.47
CA VAL A 227 -18.48 -4.24 -20.44
C VAL A 227 -17.23 -3.91 -21.25
N ASN A 228 -17.39 -3.16 -22.34
CA ASN A 228 -16.30 -2.73 -23.23
C ASN A 228 -15.48 -1.56 -22.67
N GLN A 229 -15.85 -0.99 -21.51
CA GLN A 229 -15.09 0.07 -20.84
C GLN A 229 -14.19 -0.48 -19.71
N GLY A 230 -14.03 -1.79 -19.55
CA GLY A 230 -13.18 -2.37 -18.49
C GLY A 230 -13.81 -2.37 -17.11
N ARG A 231 -15.15 -2.46 -17.06
CA ARG A 231 -15.92 -2.78 -15.84
C ARG A 231 -15.21 -3.87 -15.04
N ALA A 232 -14.91 -3.61 -13.78
CA ALA A 232 -14.50 -4.67 -12.86
C ALA A 232 -15.67 -5.62 -12.60
N ALA A 233 -15.39 -6.92 -12.53
CA ALA A 233 -16.39 -7.96 -12.25
C ALA A 233 -16.89 -7.92 -10.79
N SER A 234 -16.08 -7.32 -9.91
CA SER A 234 -16.40 -7.01 -8.52
C SER A 234 -16.36 -5.50 -8.30
N THR A 235 -17.20 -5.04 -7.37
CA THR A 235 -17.33 -3.64 -6.96
C THR A 235 -17.10 -3.49 -5.47
N GLY A 236 -16.95 -2.24 -5.05
CA GLY A 236 -16.64 -1.86 -3.68
C GLY A 236 -15.77 -0.62 -3.65
N LEU A 237 -16.06 0.27 -2.71
CA LEU A 237 -15.21 1.38 -2.35
C LEU A 237 -14.03 0.85 -1.51
N SER A 238 -12.83 1.31 -1.83
CA SER A 238 -11.57 0.94 -1.18
C SER A 238 -11.38 1.64 0.18
N SER A 239 -10.21 1.45 0.79
CA SER A 239 -9.78 2.24 1.96
C SER A 239 -9.96 3.75 1.73
N VAL A 240 -10.31 4.47 2.79
CA VAL A 240 -10.59 5.91 2.75
C VAL A 240 -9.41 6.75 3.24
N PHE A 241 -9.36 8.01 2.84
CA PHE A 241 -8.46 9.02 3.41
C PHE A 241 -9.29 10.23 3.89
N ALA A 242 -9.31 10.45 5.20
CA ALA A 242 -10.01 11.57 5.83
C ALA A 242 -9.10 12.81 5.91
N ILE A 243 -9.68 13.99 5.66
CA ILE A 243 -9.02 15.30 5.71
C ILE A 243 -9.80 16.23 6.64
N ASP A 244 -9.10 16.74 7.65
CA ASP A 244 -9.36 18.03 8.28
C ASP A 244 -8.72 19.11 7.38
N TYR A 245 -9.51 20.08 6.89
CA TYR A 245 -9.05 21.07 5.92
C TYR A 245 -8.66 22.41 6.56
N ASP A 246 -9.27 22.79 7.69
CA ASP A 246 -9.00 24.07 8.37
C ASP A 246 -8.30 23.97 9.73
N GLY A 247 -8.04 22.75 10.22
CA GLY A 247 -7.19 22.46 11.37
C GLY A 247 -7.92 22.51 12.72
N ASP A 248 -9.20 22.15 12.77
CA ASP A 248 -10.03 22.18 13.98
C ASP A 248 -10.21 20.79 14.67
N ASP A 249 -9.43 19.80 14.24
CA ASP A 249 -9.49 18.38 14.62
C ASP A 249 -10.83 17.70 14.26
N ILE A 250 -11.54 18.17 13.22
CA ILE A 250 -12.76 17.56 12.67
C ILE A 250 -12.56 17.21 11.19
N VAL A 251 -13.06 16.05 10.75
CA VAL A 251 -13.04 15.72 9.31
C VAL A 251 -14.04 16.59 8.53
N ASP A 252 -13.53 17.24 7.47
CA ASP A 252 -14.30 17.99 6.48
C ASP A 252 -14.64 17.14 5.25
N TYR A 253 -13.62 16.45 4.73
CA TYR A 253 -13.68 15.73 3.46
C TYR A 253 -13.10 14.34 3.57
N ILE A 254 -13.63 13.41 2.77
CA ILE A 254 -13.11 12.04 2.69
C ILE A 254 -12.89 11.70 1.22
N TYR A 255 -11.71 11.16 0.88
CA TYR A 255 -11.38 10.69 -0.46
C TYR A 255 -11.26 9.16 -0.47
N ALA A 256 -11.73 8.52 -1.54
CA ALA A 256 -11.62 7.07 -1.71
C ALA A 256 -11.62 6.65 -3.18
N GLY A 257 -10.91 5.59 -3.52
CA GLY A 257 -10.99 4.92 -4.81
C GLY A 257 -12.07 3.83 -4.83
N ASP A 258 -12.41 3.34 -6.02
CA ASP A 258 -13.16 2.09 -6.20
C ASP A 258 -12.56 1.18 -7.29
N LEU A 259 -13.02 -0.07 -7.34
CA LEU A 259 -12.62 -1.04 -8.36
C LEU A 259 -13.09 -0.67 -9.79
N GLN A 260 -13.99 0.31 -9.96
CA GLN A 260 -14.40 0.85 -11.26
C GLN A 260 -13.54 2.07 -11.70
N GLY A 261 -12.46 2.36 -10.96
CA GLY A 261 -11.50 3.41 -11.26
C GLY A 261 -11.98 4.83 -11.00
N ASN A 262 -13.06 5.01 -10.22
CA ASN A 262 -13.48 6.35 -9.81
C ASN A 262 -12.69 6.78 -8.57
N ILE A 263 -12.31 8.06 -8.50
CA ILE A 263 -11.89 8.72 -7.25
C ILE A 263 -13.04 9.58 -6.76
N TRP A 264 -13.55 9.23 -5.59
CA TRP A 264 -14.65 9.92 -4.93
C TRP A 264 -14.13 10.95 -3.93
N LYS A 265 -14.92 12.00 -3.75
CA LYS A 265 -14.80 12.95 -2.63
C LYS A 265 -16.17 13.05 -1.96
N PHE A 266 -16.21 12.87 -0.65
CA PHE A 266 -17.39 13.03 0.18
C PHE A 266 -17.26 14.31 1.02
N ASP A 267 -18.33 15.08 1.08
CA ASP A 267 -18.49 16.27 1.90
C ASP A 267 -19.22 15.87 3.19
N VAL A 268 -18.51 16.00 4.32
CA VAL A 268 -19.02 15.70 5.67
C VAL A 268 -19.01 16.93 6.59
N THR A 269 -18.90 18.13 6.01
CA THR A 269 -18.79 19.44 6.71
C THR A 269 -20.06 19.91 7.43
N SER A 270 -21.18 19.17 7.31
CA SER A 270 -22.46 19.52 7.94
C SER A 270 -22.59 18.91 9.34
N SER A 271 -23.11 19.68 10.30
CA SER A 271 -23.43 19.17 11.65
C SER A 271 -24.64 18.22 11.65
N ASN A 272 -25.49 18.30 10.62
CA ASN A 272 -26.54 17.32 10.35
C ASN A 272 -25.99 16.25 9.37
N PRO A 273 -25.88 14.97 9.79
CA PRO A 273 -25.39 13.90 8.92
C PRO A 273 -26.25 13.60 7.69
N SER A 274 -27.54 13.97 7.68
CA SER A 274 -28.41 13.77 6.50
C SER A 274 -28.02 14.64 5.30
N ASN A 275 -27.11 15.60 5.48
CA ASN A 275 -26.59 16.46 4.42
C ASN A 275 -25.21 15.97 3.90
N TRP A 276 -24.62 14.94 4.52
CA TRP A 276 -23.37 14.34 4.05
C TRP A 276 -23.61 13.62 2.72
N LYS A 277 -22.70 13.80 1.77
CA LYS A 277 -22.95 13.48 0.35
C LYS A 277 -21.66 13.37 -0.45
N ILE A 278 -21.75 12.95 -1.70
CA ILE A 278 -20.67 13.18 -2.68
C ILE A 278 -20.53 14.70 -2.92
N ALA A 279 -19.29 15.20 -2.92
CA ALA A 279 -18.98 16.62 -2.94
C ALA A 279 -19.28 17.29 -4.29
N PHE A 280 -19.18 16.55 -5.39
CA PHE A 280 -19.51 17.01 -6.75
C PHE A 280 -20.98 16.68 -7.10
N PRO A 281 -21.68 17.55 -7.85
CA PRO A 281 -23.08 17.34 -8.20
C PRO A 281 -23.29 16.10 -9.08
N ALA A 282 -24.53 15.61 -9.13
CA ALA A 282 -24.93 14.53 -10.01
C ALA A 282 -24.69 14.88 -11.50
N ALA A 283 -24.33 13.87 -12.28
CA ALA A 283 -24.02 14.01 -13.70
C ALA A 283 -24.59 12.83 -14.51
N THR A 284 -24.50 12.88 -15.83
CA THR A 284 -24.96 11.80 -16.72
C THR A 284 -24.24 10.49 -16.38
N GLY A 285 -25.01 9.46 -15.98
CA GLY A 285 -24.47 8.17 -15.52
C GLY A 285 -24.07 8.13 -14.04
N TYR A 286 -24.20 9.24 -13.31
CA TYR A 286 -23.74 9.44 -11.94
C TYR A 286 -24.85 10.08 -11.08
N PRO A 287 -25.86 9.30 -10.65
CA PRO A 287 -27.12 9.84 -10.13
C PRO A 287 -27.00 10.50 -8.74
N ASN A 288 -26.10 10.01 -7.87
CA ASN A 288 -25.96 10.50 -6.50
C ASN A 288 -24.85 11.55 -6.35
N GLY A 289 -24.07 11.80 -7.41
CA GLY A 289 -22.90 12.67 -7.44
C GLY A 289 -21.84 12.14 -8.40
N ALA A 290 -21.03 13.03 -8.98
CA ALA A 290 -19.92 12.64 -9.84
C ALA A 290 -18.63 12.37 -9.03
N PRO A 291 -17.71 11.53 -9.51
CA PRO A 291 -16.37 11.42 -8.95
C PRO A 291 -15.51 12.63 -9.30
N LEU A 292 -14.50 12.92 -8.47
CA LEU A 292 -13.45 13.92 -8.75
C LEU A 292 -12.70 13.58 -10.05
N PHE A 293 -12.38 12.30 -10.25
CA PHE A 293 -11.62 11.81 -11.39
C PHE A 293 -12.03 10.37 -11.76
N ILE A 294 -11.78 10.00 -13.02
CA ILE A 294 -12.02 8.67 -13.58
C ILE A 294 -10.70 8.18 -14.17
N ALA A 295 -10.11 7.16 -13.54
CA ALA A 295 -8.88 6.52 -14.00
C ALA A 295 -9.17 5.60 -15.19
N GLN A 296 -8.56 5.93 -16.33
CA GLN A 296 -8.66 5.19 -17.58
C GLN A 296 -7.30 5.06 -18.25
N ASP A 297 -7.04 3.94 -18.92
CA ASP A 297 -5.89 3.78 -19.81
C ASP A 297 -6.04 4.62 -21.10
N THR A 298 -5.03 4.62 -21.96
CA THR A 298 -5.02 5.35 -23.24
C THR A 298 -6.06 4.86 -24.25
N LEU A 299 -6.72 3.72 -23.99
CA LEU A 299 -7.83 3.17 -24.77
C LEU A 299 -9.21 3.53 -24.17
N GLY A 300 -9.25 4.34 -23.10
CA GLY A 300 -10.48 4.73 -22.41
C GLY A 300 -11.03 3.65 -21.47
N ILE A 301 -10.20 2.69 -21.07
CA ILE A 301 -10.63 1.53 -20.28
C ILE A 301 -10.33 1.79 -18.81
N ARG A 302 -11.34 1.59 -17.95
CA ARG A 302 -11.28 1.80 -16.50
C ARG A 302 -10.11 1.02 -15.87
N GLN A 303 -9.42 1.67 -14.94
CA GLN A 303 -8.30 1.10 -14.19
C GLN A 303 -8.71 1.01 -12.71
N PRO A 304 -8.76 -0.19 -12.09
CA PRO A 304 -9.23 -0.33 -10.70
C PRO A 304 -8.30 0.37 -9.71
N ILE A 305 -8.84 0.83 -8.59
CA ILE A 305 -8.07 1.36 -7.47
C ILE A 305 -8.39 0.46 -6.26
N GLN A 306 -7.37 -0.04 -5.56
CA GLN A 306 -7.54 -1.02 -4.46
C GLN A 306 -7.32 -0.43 -3.06
N ASP A 307 -6.55 0.63 -2.91
CA ASP A 307 -6.24 1.20 -1.60
C ASP A 307 -6.44 2.71 -1.60
N SER A 308 -6.38 3.27 -0.40
CA SER A 308 -6.61 4.67 -0.10
C SER A 308 -5.65 5.59 -0.88
N PRO A 309 -6.13 6.76 -1.35
CA PRO A 309 -5.24 7.79 -1.84
C PRO A 309 -4.38 8.36 -0.70
N ALA A 310 -3.32 9.08 -1.03
CA ALA A 310 -2.72 10.06 -0.13
C ALA A 310 -3.11 11.47 -0.58
N VAL A 311 -3.34 12.38 0.37
CA VAL A 311 -3.88 13.70 0.08
C VAL A 311 -3.08 14.78 0.84
N THR A 312 -2.80 15.91 0.19
CA THR A 312 -2.10 17.06 0.81
C THR A 312 -2.57 18.39 0.21
N LEU A 313 -2.22 19.50 0.83
CA LEU A 313 -2.56 20.84 0.34
C LEU A 313 -1.77 21.17 -0.94
N HIS A 314 -2.45 21.72 -1.94
CA HIS A 314 -1.79 22.30 -3.11
C HIS A 314 -1.32 23.75 -2.79
N PRO A 315 -0.13 24.21 -3.23
CA PRO A 315 0.38 25.55 -2.94
C PRO A 315 -0.50 26.72 -3.42
N GLN A 316 -1.44 26.47 -4.33
CA GLN A 316 -2.38 27.47 -4.84
C GLN A 316 -3.80 27.32 -4.25
N GLY A 317 -3.95 26.51 -3.19
CA GLY A 317 -5.24 26.16 -2.60
C GLY A 317 -5.85 24.90 -3.23
N GLY A 318 -6.80 24.29 -2.51
CA GLY A 318 -7.30 22.94 -2.80
C GLY A 318 -6.33 21.85 -2.35
N MET A 319 -6.58 20.61 -2.79
CA MET A 319 -5.83 19.41 -2.43
C MET A 319 -5.16 18.76 -3.65
N LEU A 320 -3.99 18.18 -3.49
CA LEU A 320 -3.44 17.17 -4.39
C LEU A 320 -3.80 15.78 -3.86
N VAL A 321 -4.39 14.94 -4.73
CA VAL A 321 -4.84 13.57 -4.45
C VAL A 321 -3.98 12.60 -5.25
N PHE A 322 -3.23 11.75 -4.56
CA PHE A 322 -2.29 10.77 -5.14
C PHE A 322 -2.82 9.36 -5.00
N PHE A 323 -2.83 8.61 -6.10
CA PHE A 323 -3.25 7.21 -6.13
C PHE A 323 -2.61 6.49 -7.32
N GLY A 324 -2.35 5.20 -7.16
CA GLY A 324 -1.97 4.32 -8.26
C GLY A 324 -3.06 3.32 -8.56
N THR A 325 -3.14 2.88 -9.82
CA THR A 325 -4.13 1.91 -10.25
C THR A 325 -3.57 0.49 -10.25
N GLY A 326 -4.46 -0.48 -10.01
CA GLY A 326 -4.14 -1.87 -9.87
C GLY A 326 -5.10 -2.58 -8.93
N LYS A 327 -5.16 -3.90 -9.10
CA LYS A 327 -5.70 -4.81 -8.08
C LYS A 327 -4.89 -6.10 -7.98
N TYR A 328 -4.96 -6.71 -6.80
CA TYR A 328 -4.31 -7.96 -6.40
C TYR A 328 -5.19 -8.61 -5.31
N LEU A 329 -6.40 -9.02 -5.71
CA LEU A 329 -7.47 -9.48 -4.83
C LEU A 329 -8.08 -10.81 -5.29
N GLU A 330 -8.09 -11.06 -6.59
CA GLU A 330 -8.77 -12.19 -7.22
C GLU A 330 -7.74 -13.19 -7.77
N ASN A 331 -8.11 -14.48 -7.79
CA ASN A 331 -7.32 -15.51 -8.44
C ASN A 331 -7.19 -15.20 -9.95
N GLY A 332 -5.96 -15.02 -10.44
CA GLY A 332 -5.67 -14.48 -11.77
C GLY A 332 -5.01 -13.10 -11.76
N ASP A 333 -5.06 -12.36 -10.65
CA ASP A 333 -4.25 -11.15 -10.45
C ASP A 333 -2.77 -11.46 -10.15
N ASP A 334 -2.51 -12.68 -9.66
CA ASP A 334 -1.25 -13.21 -9.12
C ASP A 334 -0.28 -13.76 -10.18
N VAL A 335 -0.82 -14.20 -11.31
CA VAL A 335 -0.06 -14.67 -12.47
C VAL A 335 0.13 -13.54 -13.49
N ALA A 336 1.26 -13.54 -14.21
CA ALA A 336 1.46 -12.80 -15.45
C ALA A 336 1.36 -13.75 -16.67
N THR A 337 0.13 -14.13 -17.04
CA THR A 337 -0.11 -15.08 -18.15
C THR A 337 0.11 -14.45 -19.52
N SER A 338 0.74 -15.19 -20.43
CA SER A 338 0.98 -14.77 -21.82
C SER A 338 -0.26 -14.78 -22.73
N ALA A 339 -1.46 -14.98 -22.17
CA ALA A 339 -2.70 -15.18 -22.92
C ALA A 339 -3.49 -13.89 -23.19
N LEU A 340 -3.25 -12.83 -22.41
CA LEU A 340 -3.76 -11.49 -22.63
C LEU A 340 -2.65 -10.49 -22.25
N PRO A 341 -2.42 -9.40 -23.00
CA PRO A 341 -1.58 -8.33 -22.50
C PRO A 341 -2.25 -7.75 -21.25
N TYR A 342 -1.53 -7.71 -20.13
CA TYR A 342 -1.96 -6.90 -18.99
C TYR A 342 -2.19 -5.47 -19.45
N ARG A 343 -3.20 -4.81 -18.91
CA ARG A 343 -3.48 -3.41 -19.24
C ARG A 343 -2.50 -2.53 -18.48
N GLN A 344 -1.99 -1.51 -19.16
CA GLN A 344 -1.15 -0.50 -18.54
C GLN A 344 -1.87 0.11 -17.33
N GLN A 345 -1.18 0.14 -16.19
CA GLN A 345 -1.62 0.83 -15.00
C GLN A 345 -0.87 2.16 -14.88
N THR A 346 -1.38 3.04 -14.02
CA THR A 346 -0.97 4.44 -14.01
C THR A 346 -0.99 4.96 -12.58
N PHE A 347 0.00 5.78 -12.24
CA PHE A 347 -0.01 6.59 -11.04
C PHE A 347 -0.49 8.00 -11.39
N TYR A 348 -1.33 8.60 -10.55
CA TYR A 348 -1.91 9.92 -10.77
C TYR A 348 -1.65 10.85 -9.57
N GLY A 349 -1.43 12.13 -9.86
CA GLY A 349 -1.56 13.23 -8.91
C GLY A 349 -2.59 14.23 -9.42
N ILE A 350 -3.76 14.28 -8.80
CA ILE A 350 -4.92 15.08 -9.26
C ILE A 350 -5.10 16.30 -8.36
N TRP A 351 -5.20 17.50 -8.96
CA TRP A 351 -5.52 18.72 -8.24
C TRP A 351 -7.03 18.90 -8.10
N ASP A 352 -7.53 18.62 -6.91
CA ASP A 352 -8.85 19.04 -6.47
C ASP A 352 -8.81 20.50 -6.04
N GLN A 353 -9.26 21.39 -6.92
CA GLN A 353 -9.32 22.83 -6.67
C GLN A 353 -10.44 23.24 -5.69
N GLN A 354 -11.35 22.33 -5.32
CA GLN A 354 -12.48 22.66 -4.45
C GLN A 354 -12.00 22.96 -3.03
N THR A 355 -12.44 24.11 -2.48
CA THR A 355 -12.16 24.53 -1.10
C THR A 355 -13.46 24.77 -0.34
N LYS A 356 -13.40 24.81 0.99
CA LYS A 356 -14.54 25.13 1.87
C LYS A 356 -15.16 26.51 1.55
N ALA A 357 -14.35 27.46 1.05
CA ALA A 357 -14.79 28.79 0.63
C ALA A 357 -15.28 28.87 -0.83
N ASN A 358 -14.70 28.08 -1.74
CA ASN A 358 -15.04 28.05 -3.16
C ASN A 358 -15.41 26.63 -3.60
N PRO A 359 -16.70 26.24 -3.54
CA PRO A 359 -17.17 24.95 -4.04
C PRO A 359 -17.16 24.93 -5.57
N ILE A 360 -16.14 24.28 -6.15
CA ILE A 360 -16.08 23.97 -7.58
C ILE A 360 -16.93 22.74 -7.87
N THR A 361 -17.71 22.79 -8.95
CA THR A 361 -18.71 21.78 -9.34
C THR A 361 -18.30 20.90 -10.52
N THR A 362 -17.13 21.16 -11.11
CA THR A 362 -16.59 20.43 -12.28
C THR A 362 -15.50 19.45 -11.86
N ASN A 363 -15.62 18.21 -12.33
CA ASN A 363 -14.63 17.16 -12.13
C ASN A 363 -13.39 17.33 -13.04
N VAL A 364 -12.28 16.71 -12.67
CA VAL A 364 -11.05 16.70 -13.48
C VAL A 364 -11.26 15.76 -14.66
N SER A 365 -11.30 16.34 -15.87
CA SER A 365 -11.83 15.69 -17.08
C SER A 365 -10.82 14.79 -17.80
N GLY A 366 -10.32 13.77 -17.10
CA GLY A 366 -9.44 12.75 -17.66
C GLY A 366 -8.00 13.24 -17.92
N ARG A 367 -7.23 12.47 -18.71
CA ARG A 367 -5.79 12.69 -18.90
C ARG A 367 -5.41 13.94 -19.69
N SER A 368 -6.31 14.48 -20.53
CA SER A 368 -6.02 15.61 -21.43
C SER A 368 -5.78 16.94 -20.70
N VAL A 369 -6.15 17.02 -19.41
CA VAL A 369 -5.90 18.17 -18.54
C VAL A 369 -4.77 17.90 -17.53
N LEU A 370 -4.00 16.83 -17.70
CA LEU A 370 -2.91 16.43 -16.81
C LEU A 370 -1.58 16.43 -17.56
N MET A 371 -0.49 16.76 -16.85
CA MET A 371 0.86 16.65 -17.40
C MET A 371 1.31 15.17 -17.49
N PRO A 372 1.65 14.63 -18.67
CA PRO A 372 2.18 13.28 -18.79
C PRO A 372 3.63 13.19 -18.27
N GLN A 373 3.90 12.19 -17.44
CA GLN A 373 5.23 11.71 -17.10
C GLN A 373 5.46 10.33 -17.71
N SER A 374 6.71 9.93 -17.90
CA SER A 374 7.07 8.63 -18.47
C SER A 374 8.35 8.07 -17.86
N VAL A 375 8.36 6.77 -17.56
CA VAL A 375 9.62 6.03 -17.38
C VAL A 375 10.25 5.86 -18.76
N TYR A 376 11.35 6.57 -19.03
CA TYR A 376 12.06 6.49 -20.32
C TYR A 376 13.33 5.62 -20.26
N CYS A 377 13.72 5.18 -19.07
CA CYS A 377 14.96 4.45 -18.83
C CYS A 377 14.82 3.52 -17.62
N SER A 378 15.28 2.28 -17.78
CA SER A 378 15.50 1.30 -16.72
C SER A 378 16.94 0.79 -16.82
N GLY A 379 17.61 0.46 -15.71
CA GLY A 379 18.96 -0.11 -15.74
C GLY A 379 19.37 -0.77 -14.42
N THR A 380 20.60 -1.26 -14.34
CA THR A 380 21.18 -1.89 -13.13
C THR A 380 22.41 -1.11 -12.66
N LEU A 381 22.54 -0.95 -11.34
CA LEU A 381 23.66 -0.26 -10.70
C LEU A 381 24.79 -1.22 -10.33
N GLY A 382 26.03 -0.76 -10.49
CA GLY A 382 27.24 -1.37 -9.94
C GLY A 382 28.25 -0.28 -9.58
N GLY A 383 29.24 -0.60 -8.74
CA GLY A 383 30.08 0.39 -8.05
C GLY A 383 31.10 1.10 -8.94
N GLY A 384 30.67 2.14 -9.64
CA GLY A 384 31.53 3.02 -10.45
C GLY A 384 30.72 4.15 -11.10
N ALA A 385 31.40 5.20 -11.56
CA ALA A 385 30.76 6.39 -12.14
C ALA A 385 29.83 6.00 -13.32
N ALA A 386 28.52 6.18 -13.11
CA ALA A 386 27.49 5.70 -14.02
C ALA A 386 27.31 6.64 -15.22
N PHE A 387 27.69 6.19 -16.41
CA PHE A 387 27.46 6.91 -17.67
C PHE A 387 26.23 6.35 -18.41
N VAL A 388 25.31 7.23 -18.81
CA VAL A 388 24.16 6.91 -19.67
C VAL A 388 24.46 7.38 -21.10
N ASP A 389 24.46 6.43 -22.06
CA ASP A 389 24.53 6.72 -23.50
C ASP A 389 23.11 6.96 -24.04
N PRO A 390 22.77 8.14 -24.59
CA PRO A 390 21.45 8.41 -25.17
C PRO A 390 21.28 7.82 -26.58
N THR A 391 22.35 7.34 -27.22
CA THR A 391 22.31 6.81 -28.60
C THR A 391 22.16 5.29 -28.67
N LYS A 392 22.29 4.61 -27.53
CA LYS A 392 22.14 3.16 -27.37
C LYS A 392 21.39 2.92 -26.08
N THR A 393 20.32 2.13 -26.12
CA THR A 393 19.66 1.42 -24.99
C THR A 393 20.18 1.77 -23.60
N CYS A 394 19.31 2.19 -22.68
CA CYS A 394 19.63 2.35 -21.25
C CYS A 394 20.24 1.08 -20.62
N SER A 395 21.55 0.92 -20.78
CA SER A 395 22.29 -0.28 -20.42
C SER A 395 23.54 0.12 -19.66
N ILE A 396 23.31 0.67 -18.46
CA ILE A 396 24.37 0.85 -17.47
C ILE A 396 24.90 -0.55 -17.11
N SER A 397 26.15 -0.81 -17.52
CA SER A 397 26.86 -2.05 -17.21
C SER A 397 27.99 -1.73 -16.26
N VAL A 398 27.75 -1.87 -14.96
CA VAL A 398 28.78 -1.74 -13.92
C VAL A 398 28.65 -2.91 -12.95
N THR A 399 29.75 -3.35 -12.35
CA THR A 399 29.82 -4.58 -11.54
C THR A 399 29.82 -4.24 -10.04
N GLY A 400 29.14 -5.03 -9.21
CA GLY A 400 29.35 -5.05 -7.75
C GLY A 400 28.08 -4.98 -6.89
N THR A 401 27.02 -4.35 -7.39
CA THR A 401 25.67 -4.40 -6.80
C THR A 401 24.67 -4.92 -7.84
N THR A 402 23.44 -5.20 -7.42
CA THR A 402 22.40 -5.77 -8.29
C THR A 402 21.14 -4.90 -8.38
N ASN A 403 21.07 -3.80 -7.62
CA ASN A 403 19.89 -2.93 -7.58
C ASN A 403 19.56 -2.38 -8.98
N GLN A 404 18.31 -2.52 -9.39
CA GLN A 404 17.76 -1.91 -10.59
C GLN A 404 17.25 -0.51 -10.27
N PHE A 405 17.33 0.40 -11.24
CA PHE A 405 16.83 1.77 -11.13
C PHE A 405 15.99 2.15 -12.36
N ARG A 406 15.20 3.22 -12.23
CA ARG A 406 14.46 3.85 -13.34
C ARG A 406 14.62 5.37 -13.35
N LEU A 407 14.46 5.98 -14.51
CA LEU A 407 14.39 7.44 -14.70
C LEU A 407 13.01 7.84 -15.24
N THR A 408 12.38 8.82 -14.59
CA THR A 408 11.19 9.53 -15.08
C THR A 408 11.53 10.90 -15.62
N THR A 409 10.69 11.43 -16.51
CA THR A 409 10.77 12.77 -17.10
C THR A 409 10.74 13.92 -16.06
N GLN A 410 11.20 15.11 -16.46
CA GLN A 410 11.10 16.38 -15.71
C GLN A 410 10.09 17.35 -16.34
N HIS A 411 8.89 16.85 -16.68
CA HIS A 411 7.80 17.74 -17.06
C HIS A 411 7.20 18.41 -15.82
N ASN A 412 6.83 19.69 -15.92
CA ASN A 412 6.27 20.47 -14.82
C ASN A 412 4.88 20.96 -15.22
N PRO A 413 3.79 20.61 -14.51
CA PRO A 413 2.46 21.16 -14.76
C PRO A 413 2.45 22.69 -14.61
N ASN A 414 1.70 23.38 -15.47
CA ASN A 414 1.48 24.82 -15.41
C ASN A 414 0.13 25.13 -14.76
N TYR A 415 0.12 25.09 -13.43
CA TYR A 415 -1.06 25.39 -12.62
C TYR A 415 -1.59 26.84 -12.75
N THR A 416 -0.88 27.75 -13.43
CA THR A 416 -1.16 29.21 -13.40
C THR A 416 -1.77 29.82 -14.66
N ALA A 417 -2.08 29.01 -15.68
CA ALA A 417 -2.59 29.47 -17.00
C ALA A 417 -1.69 30.52 -17.71
N SER A 418 -0.45 30.68 -17.25
CA SER A 418 0.52 31.66 -17.77
C SER A 418 1.31 31.05 -18.93
N ASN A 419 1.71 31.85 -19.91
CA ASN A 419 2.48 31.33 -21.05
C ASN A 419 3.83 30.74 -20.59
N ARG A 420 3.99 29.42 -20.72
CA ARG A 420 5.27 28.72 -20.53
C ARG A 420 6.06 28.72 -21.85
N ILE A 421 7.36 29.00 -21.77
CA ILE A 421 8.30 28.51 -22.78
C ILE A 421 8.67 27.10 -22.33
N ASP A 422 8.16 26.11 -23.04
CA ASP A 422 8.48 24.70 -22.81
C ASP A 422 9.92 24.42 -23.26
N THR A 423 10.88 24.70 -22.35
CA THR A 423 12.22 24.14 -22.45
C THR A 423 12.14 22.66 -22.09
N LEU A 424 11.65 21.86 -23.05
CA LEU A 424 11.73 20.39 -23.05
C LEU A 424 13.21 19.98 -23.17
N THR A 425 13.96 20.10 -22.08
CA THR A 425 15.37 19.68 -22.00
C THR A 425 15.50 18.17 -21.84
N ASP A 426 14.42 17.48 -21.48
CA ASP A 426 14.30 16.02 -21.47
C ASP A 426 13.99 15.46 -22.88
N ALA A 427 14.89 15.75 -23.82
CA ALA A 427 14.96 15.08 -25.10
C ALA A 427 16.08 14.03 -25.08
N PRO A 428 15.85 12.80 -24.59
CA PRO A 428 16.86 11.73 -24.61
C PRO A 428 17.12 11.16 -26.02
N CYS A 429 16.51 11.73 -27.07
CA CYS A 429 16.42 11.12 -28.39
C CYS A 429 16.30 12.14 -29.53
N SER A 430 17.41 12.81 -29.87
CA SER A 430 17.60 13.22 -31.25
C SER A 430 17.72 11.96 -32.12
N VAL A 431 16.78 11.78 -33.05
CA VAL A 431 16.50 10.61 -33.93
C VAL A 431 15.72 9.42 -33.31
N ASN A 432 14.51 9.21 -33.85
CA ASN A 432 13.74 7.96 -33.85
C ASN A 432 13.27 7.33 -32.51
N CYS A 433 12.90 8.13 -31.51
CA CYS A 433 11.81 7.68 -30.62
C CYS A 433 10.45 7.92 -31.28
N PRO A 434 9.47 7.00 -31.14
CA PRO A 434 8.08 7.31 -31.43
C PRO A 434 7.57 8.26 -30.34
N ILE A 435 7.78 9.56 -30.56
CA ILE A 435 7.17 10.62 -29.76
C ILE A 435 5.65 10.48 -29.96
N VAL A 436 4.96 9.93 -28.96
CA VAL A 436 3.55 10.25 -28.78
C VAL A 436 3.51 11.75 -28.52
N ASN A 437 3.07 12.50 -29.54
CA ASN A 437 2.90 13.93 -29.46
C ASN A 437 1.94 14.24 -28.30
N ALA A 438 2.49 14.59 -27.14
CA ALA A 438 1.81 15.39 -26.13
C ALA A 438 1.66 16.81 -26.68
N THR A 439 0.86 16.95 -27.75
CA THR A 439 0.33 18.25 -28.12
C THR A 439 -0.66 18.68 -27.05
N SER A 440 -0.15 19.35 -26.01
CA SER A 440 -0.78 20.61 -25.67
C SER A 440 -0.83 21.45 -26.97
N PRO A 441 -1.89 22.22 -27.23
CA PRO A 441 -1.98 23.06 -28.43
C PRO A 441 -1.06 24.29 -28.30
N GLY A 442 0.24 24.04 -28.11
CA GLY A 442 1.30 25.00 -28.31
C GLY A 442 1.43 25.33 -29.81
N PRO A 443 1.85 26.54 -30.16
CA PRO A 443 1.86 26.99 -31.56
C PRO A 443 3.04 26.38 -32.28
N ALA A 444 2.84 25.97 -33.53
CA ALA A 444 3.96 25.66 -34.42
C ALA A 444 4.93 26.85 -34.49
N SER A 445 6.23 26.54 -34.49
CA SER A 445 7.30 27.53 -34.50
C SER A 445 7.16 28.52 -35.67
N GLY A 446 6.89 29.78 -35.35
CA GLY A 446 6.77 30.86 -36.35
C GLY A 446 5.58 31.80 -36.19
N SER A 447 4.64 31.55 -35.27
CA SER A 447 3.51 32.47 -35.00
C SER A 447 3.52 32.99 -33.55
N PRO A 448 3.40 34.32 -33.31
CA PRO A 448 3.37 34.88 -31.97
C PRO A 448 2.02 34.58 -31.30
N ALA A 449 1.98 33.57 -30.43
CA ALA A 449 0.73 33.16 -29.81
C ALA A 449 0.42 33.88 -28.50
N THR A 450 -0.60 34.72 -28.54
CA THR A 450 -1.33 35.25 -27.39
C THR A 450 -2.49 34.32 -26.99
N ALA A 451 -2.28 33.00 -27.08
CA ALA A 451 -3.25 31.99 -26.61
C ALA A 451 -2.83 31.50 -25.23
N THR A 452 -3.54 31.93 -24.18
CA THR A 452 -3.39 31.41 -22.82
C THR A 452 -3.76 29.92 -22.80
N VAL A 453 -2.79 29.06 -22.51
CA VAL A 453 -3.02 27.63 -22.31
C VAL A 453 -3.78 27.44 -21.00
N ALA A 454 -4.84 26.62 -21.01
CA ALA A 454 -5.58 26.28 -19.80
C ALA A 454 -4.64 25.58 -18.79
N PRO A 455 -4.78 25.82 -17.48
CA PRO A 455 -3.88 25.24 -16.49
C PRO A 455 -4.09 23.73 -16.39
N GLU A 456 -3.00 22.96 -16.29
CA GLU A 456 -3.12 21.54 -15.96
C GLU A 456 -3.66 21.36 -14.53
N LEU A 457 -4.46 20.31 -14.35
CA LEU A 457 -5.12 19.94 -13.09
C LEU A 457 -4.42 18.75 -12.42
N GLY A 458 -3.11 18.61 -12.62
CA GLY A 458 -2.30 17.53 -12.09
C GLY A 458 -1.35 16.90 -13.10
N TRP A 459 -0.98 15.65 -12.82
CA TRP A 459 -0.03 14.87 -13.60
C TRP A 459 -0.37 13.36 -13.54
N TYR A 460 0.18 12.58 -14.47
CA TYR A 460 0.11 11.12 -14.42
C TYR A 460 1.42 10.47 -14.89
N LEU A 461 1.75 9.30 -14.34
CA LEU A 461 2.87 8.46 -14.75
C LEU A 461 2.34 7.08 -15.15
N ASP A 462 2.40 6.77 -16.44
CA ASP A 462 2.10 5.42 -16.91
C ASP A 462 3.20 4.44 -16.50
N LEU A 463 2.82 3.32 -15.90
CA LEU A 463 3.75 2.29 -15.47
C LEU A 463 4.19 1.43 -16.67
N PRO A 464 5.46 0.96 -16.72
CA PRO A 464 5.94 0.09 -17.78
C PRO A 464 5.12 -1.19 -17.91
N ASN A 465 4.61 -1.44 -19.12
CA ASN A 465 3.78 -2.59 -19.45
C ASN A 465 4.47 -3.54 -20.44
N THR A 466 5.79 -3.66 -20.34
CA THR A 466 6.64 -4.61 -21.05
C THR A 466 7.79 -5.01 -20.15
N ALA A 467 8.28 -6.24 -20.30
CA ALA A 467 9.41 -6.71 -19.50
C ALA A 467 10.64 -5.80 -19.70
N ASP A 468 11.33 -5.45 -18.61
CA ASP A 468 12.58 -4.68 -18.59
C ASP A 468 13.77 -5.51 -19.15
N THR A 469 13.63 -6.09 -20.34
CA THR A 469 14.67 -6.91 -20.99
C THR A 469 15.58 -6.06 -21.87
N CYS A 470 16.50 -5.32 -21.24
CA CYS A 470 17.70 -4.84 -21.93
C CYS A 470 18.71 -5.99 -22.10
N THR A 471 18.50 -6.83 -23.12
CA THR A 471 19.52 -7.81 -23.55
C THR A 471 20.50 -7.18 -24.56
N PRO A 472 21.79 -7.55 -24.55
CA PRO A 472 22.83 -6.78 -25.24
C PRO A 472 22.96 -7.10 -26.74
N GLN A 473 22.14 -6.48 -27.60
CA GLN A 473 22.40 -6.34 -29.05
C GLN A 473 21.83 -5.03 -29.63
N PRO A 474 22.41 -4.48 -30.73
CA PRO A 474 22.51 -3.04 -30.96
C PRO A 474 21.28 -2.36 -31.58
N THR A 475 20.09 -2.93 -31.41
CA THR A 475 18.84 -2.35 -31.89
C THR A 475 17.76 -2.51 -30.83
N CYS A 476 17.26 -1.40 -30.28
CA CYS A 476 15.95 -1.40 -29.63
C CYS A 476 14.95 -2.01 -30.60
N SER A 477 14.39 -3.17 -30.26
CA SER A 477 13.40 -3.83 -31.11
C SER A 477 12.18 -2.92 -31.25
N THR A 478 11.89 -2.46 -32.47
CA THR A 478 10.61 -1.81 -32.79
C THR A 478 9.42 -2.77 -32.69
N THR A 479 9.68 -4.05 -32.46
CA THR A 479 8.73 -5.04 -31.96
C THR A 479 8.73 -4.99 -30.42
N TRP A 480 7.80 -4.20 -29.87
CA TRP A 480 7.37 -4.36 -28.48
C TRP A 480 6.95 -5.83 -28.25
N SER A 481 7.34 -6.45 -27.14
CA SER A 481 6.76 -7.74 -26.79
C SER A 481 5.32 -7.52 -26.32
N ASN A 482 4.37 -8.30 -26.85
CA ASN A 482 2.96 -8.21 -26.44
C ASN A 482 2.70 -8.83 -25.05
N THR A 483 3.75 -9.08 -24.27
CA THR A 483 3.72 -9.72 -22.96
C THR A 483 3.79 -8.63 -21.90
N GLY A 484 2.62 -8.15 -21.50
CA GLY A 484 2.52 -7.13 -20.45
C GLY A 484 3.12 -7.63 -19.14
N THR A 485 3.94 -6.80 -18.49
CA THR A 485 4.42 -7.04 -17.12
C THR A 485 3.28 -6.98 -16.10
N GLY A 486 2.20 -6.24 -16.40
CA GLY A 486 1.12 -6.01 -15.47
C GLY A 486 1.57 -5.30 -14.20
N GLU A 487 2.60 -4.44 -14.32
CA GLU A 487 3.05 -3.57 -13.25
C GLU A 487 1.89 -2.66 -12.82
N ARG A 488 1.66 -2.59 -11.50
CA ARG A 488 0.49 -1.96 -10.90
C ARG A 488 0.81 -1.43 -9.51
N VAL A 489 -0.07 -0.61 -8.95
CA VAL A 489 -0.01 -0.20 -7.53
C VAL A 489 -1.24 -0.76 -6.83
N LYS A 490 -1.03 -1.37 -5.66
CA LYS A 490 -2.10 -1.97 -4.84
C LYS A 490 -2.17 -1.42 -3.41
N ASP A 491 -1.24 -0.53 -3.06
CA ASP A 491 -0.98 -0.03 -1.71
C ASP A 491 -0.99 1.50 -1.71
N ARG A 492 -1.42 2.09 -0.59
CA ARG A 492 -1.45 3.54 -0.39
C ARG A 492 -0.05 4.17 -0.57
N PRO A 493 0.11 5.23 -1.39
CA PRO A 493 1.34 6.02 -1.45
C PRO A 493 1.57 6.81 -0.16
N ILE A 494 2.81 7.17 0.17
CA ILE A 494 3.11 8.03 1.32
C ILE A 494 3.72 9.37 0.89
N LEU A 495 3.46 10.40 1.70
CA LEU A 495 4.16 11.68 1.62
C LEU A 495 5.14 11.75 2.78
N SER A 496 6.42 11.99 2.49
CA SER A 496 7.47 12.08 3.51
C SER A 496 8.49 13.14 3.11
N THR A 497 8.76 14.10 4.00
CA THR A 497 9.78 15.16 3.80
C THR A 497 9.80 15.80 2.41
N GLY A 498 8.62 16.19 1.91
CA GLY A 498 8.49 16.88 0.62
C GLY A 498 8.54 16.01 -0.64
N LYS A 499 8.72 14.69 -0.50
CA LYS A 499 8.63 13.71 -1.60
C LYS A 499 7.40 12.81 -1.48
N LEU A 500 6.93 12.33 -2.63
CA LEU A 500 5.92 11.28 -2.77
C LEU A 500 6.63 9.95 -2.98
N VAL A 501 6.29 8.94 -2.17
CA VAL A 501 6.88 7.60 -2.25
C VAL A 501 5.79 6.56 -2.46
N PHE A 502 5.95 5.67 -3.44
CA PHE A 502 5.01 4.57 -3.66
C PHE A 502 5.70 3.30 -4.15
N ALA A 503 5.11 2.15 -3.84
CA ALA A 503 5.56 0.84 -4.26
C ALA A 503 4.69 0.31 -5.41
N THR A 504 5.32 -0.26 -6.43
CA THR A 504 4.64 -1.05 -7.47
C THR A 504 4.74 -2.55 -7.21
N LEU A 505 3.88 -3.30 -7.86
CA LEU A 505 3.83 -4.77 -7.89
C LEU A 505 3.87 -5.21 -9.35
N ILE A 506 4.78 -6.14 -9.66
CA ILE A 506 4.91 -6.86 -10.93
C ILE A 506 4.72 -8.35 -10.60
N PRO A 507 3.62 -9.01 -11.03
CA PRO A 507 3.40 -10.43 -10.75
C PRO A 507 4.45 -11.32 -11.44
N SER A 508 4.67 -12.54 -10.92
CA SER A 508 5.53 -13.50 -11.63
C SER A 508 4.79 -14.10 -12.82
N ASN A 509 5.52 -14.33 -13.91
CA ASN A 509 5.05 -15.07 -15.09
C ASN A 509 5.21 -16.59 -14.94
N ILE A 510 5.75 -17.06 -13.81
CA ILE A 510 5.94 -18.48 -13.50
C ILE A 510 4.92 -18.91 -12.44
N SER A 511 3.97 -19.75 -12.83
CA SER A 511 3.07 -20.40 -11.87
C SER A 511 3.87 -21.19 -10.83
N CYS A 512 3.50 -21.04 -9.56
CA CYS A 512 4.13 -21.65 -8.38
C CYS A 512 5.44 -21.02 -7.87
N GLU A 513 5.91 -19.89 -8.41
CA GLU A 513 6.87 -19.05 -7.67
C GLU A 513 6.15 -18.26 -6.57
N LEU A 514 6.62 -18.38 -5.32
CA LEU A 514 6.12 -17.59 -4.20
C LEU A 514 6.69 -16.16 -4.25
N GLY A 515 6.13 -15.33 -5.11
CA GLY A 515 6.38 -13.90 -5.14
C GLY A 515 6.35 -13.29 -6.53
N GLY A 516 6.01 -11.99 -6.58
CA GLY A 516 6.35 -11.09 -7.67
C GLY A 516 7.56 -10.22 -7.30
N SER A 517 7.73 -9.11 -8.01
CA SER A 517 8.72 -8.06 -7.68
C SER A 517 8.08 -6.68 -7.77
N GLY A 518 8.84 -5.59 -7.65
CA GLY A 518 8.31 -4.24 -7.79
C GLY A 518 9.37 -3.16 -7.63
N PHE A 519 9.00 -1.92 -7.95
CA PHE A 519 9.85 -0.74 -7.78
C PHE A 519 9.29 0.18 -6.69
N ILE A 520 10.18 0.80 -5.94
CA ILE A 520 9.88 1.92 -5.03
C ILE A 520 10.22 3.19 -5.81
N PHE A 521 9.21 4.01 -6.08
CA PHE A 521 9.34 5.32 -6.71
C PHE A 521 9.42 6.41 -5.65
N ASP A 522 10.30 7.38 -5.85
CA ASP A 522 10.43 8.60 -5.05
C ASP A 522 10.38 9.80 -6.01
N LEU A 523 9.25 10.51 -6.03
CA LEU A 523 8.96 11.58 -6.99
C LEU A 523 8.63 12.89 -6.27
N ASP A 524 8.72 14.00 -7.00
CA ASP A 524 8.18 15.28 -6.55
C ASP A 524 6.64 15.25 -6.59
N PRO A 525 5.93 15.58 -5.49
CA PRO A 525 4.47 15.48 -5.41
C PRO A 525 3.74 16.50 -6.31
N LEU A 526 4.33 17.66 -6.58
CA LEU A 526 3.71 18.71 -7.39
C LEU A 526 3.77 18.43 -8.89
N THR A 527 4.72 17.61 -9.33
CA THR A 527 5.02 17.44 -10.75
C THR A 527 4.92 15.99 -11.21
N GLY A 528 5.18 15.02 -10.33
CA GLY A 528 5.44 13.62 -10.72
C GLY A 528 6.81 13.43 -11.36
N ALA A 529 7.65 14.47 -11.38
CA ALA A 529 9.00 14.42 -11.93
C ALA A 529 9.98 13.74 -10.96
N ARG A 530 11.15 13.36 -11.50
CA ARG A 530 12.30 12.93 -10.67
C ARG A 530 12.77 14.05 -9.74
N LEU A 531 13.10 13.68 -8.51
CA LEU A 531 13.66 14.57 -7.49
C LEU A 531 15.02 15.17 -7.93
N PRO A 532 15.49 16.28 -7.33
CA PRO A 532 16.82 16.84 -7.62
C PRO A 532 17.98 16.06 -6.98
N LEU A 533 17.71 15.23 -5.96
CA LEU A 533 18.68 14.35 -5.31
C LEU A 533 18.28 12.88 -5.56
N SER A 534 19.27 12.00 -5.67
CA SER A 534 18.99 10.57 -5.78
C SER A 534 18.35 10.05 -4.48
N PRO A 535 17.22 9.34 -4.55
CA PRO A 535 16.60 8.66 -3.40
C PRO A 535 17.31 7.33 -3.06
N ILE A 536 18.33 6.98 -3.84
CA ILE A 536 19.01 5.69 -3.86
C ILE A 536 20.51 5.94 -3.67
N ASP A 537 21.09 5.20 -2.74
CA ASP A 537 22.54 5.07 -2.59
C ASP A 537 23.05 4.28 -3.81
N VAL A 538 23.61 5.01 -4.77
CA VAL A 538 24.06 4.49 -6.07
C VAL A 538 25.53 4.07 -5.98
N ASN A 539 26.33 4.74 -5.16
CA ASN A 539 27.75 4.45 -5.04
C ASN A 539 28.09 3.39 -3.97
N GLY A 540 27.15 3.06 -3.08
CA GLY A 540 27.27 2.10 -1.99
C GLY A 540 27.99 2.64 -0.75
N ASP A 541 28.04 3.97 -0.54
CA ASP A 541 28.76 4.61 0.56
C ASP A 541 27.94 4.73 1.87
N GLY A 542 26.65 4.37 1.83
CA GLY A 542 25.72 4.41 2.95
C GLY A 542 25.10 5.79 3.19
N GLN A 543 25.33 6.76 2.32
CA GLN A 543 24.77 8.12 2.38
C GLN A 543 23.93 8.39 1.14
N LEU A 544 23.05 9.40 1.21
CA LEU A 544 22.32 9.92 0.06
C LEU A 544 22.82 11.35 -0.23
N ASN A 545 23.66 11.50 -1.24
CA ASN A 545 24.35 12.75 -1.55
C ASN A 545 24.53 12.96 -3.06
N ASN A 546 25.24 14.03 -3.46
CA ASN A 546 25.43 14.36 -4.89
C ASN A 546 26.27 13.32 -5.66
N SER A 547 26.99 12.45 -4.95
CA SER A 547 27.74 11.33 -5.54
C SER A 547 26.83 10.20 -6.05
N ASP A 548 25.56 10.22 -5.67
CA ASP A 548 24.55 9.25 -6.09
C ASP A 548 23.81 9.64 -7.37
N LEU A 549 24.14 10.79 -7.96
CA LEU A 549 23.58 11.21 -9.23
C LEU A 549 24.23 10.43 -10.39
N LEU A 550 23.39 9.98 -11.32
CA LEU A 550 23.79 9.29 -12.54
C LEU A 550 24.23 10.32 -13.60
N SER A 551 25.34 10.08 -14.30
CA SER A 551 25.85 10.99 -15.33
C SER A 551 25.20 10.69 -16.68
N LEU A 552 24.32 11.59 -17.13
CA LEU A 552 23.70 11.59 -18.45
C LEU A 552 24.30 12.74 -19.27
N VAL A 553 25.11 12.40 -20.28
CA VAL A 553 25.79 13.30 -21.24
C VAL A 553 25.72 14.80 -20.91
N ASN A 554 26.77 15.30 -20.25
CA ASN A 554 26.94 16.69 -19.78
C ASN A 554 26.05 17.13 -18.59
N THR A 555 25.27 16.24 -17.99
CA THR A 555 24.43 16.52 -16.80
C THR A 555 24.48 15.37 -15.78
N ASN A 556 24.19 15.68 -14.51
CA ASN A 556 23.99 14.69 -13.46
C ASN A 556 22.50 14.68 -13.09
N ILE A 557 21.90 13.49 -13.00
CA ILE A 557 20.46 13.31 -12.75
C ILE A 557 20.20 12.28 -11.65
N ALA A 558 19.13 12.49 -10.88
CA ALA A 558 18.67 11.54 -9.89
C ALA A 558 17.97 10.34 -10.53
N ALA A 559 18.16 9.15 -9.94
CA ALA A 559 17.23 8.04 -10.16
C ALA A 559 15.85 8.37 -9.58
N SER A 560 14.79 7.80 -10.16
CA SER A 560 13.39 8.11 -9.82
C SER A 560 12.66 6.92 -9.18
N ALA A 561 13.19 5.72 -9.36
CA ALA A 561 12.76 4.52 -8.67
C ALA A 561 13.89 3.51 -8.51
N SER A 562 13.79 2.61 -7.53
CA SER A 562 14.68 1.46 -7.37
C SER A 562 13.96 0.15 -7.10
N LYS A 563 14.66 -0.94 -7.36
CA LYS A 563 14.27 -2.31 -7.03
C LYS A 563 15.51 -3.11 -6.64
N ASN A 564 15.48 -3.77 -5.48
CA ASN A 564 16.44 -4.83 -5.19
C ASN A 564 15.93 -6.14 -5.85
N PRO A 565 16.67 -6.77 -6.78
CA PRO A 565 16.19 -7.95 -7.49
C PRO A 565 16.12 -9.23 -6.64
N THR A 566 16.71 -9.27 -5.43
CA THR A 566 16.51 -10.39 -4.49
C THR A 566 15.33 -10.16 -3.53
N SER A 567 14.73 -8.97 -3.57
CA SER A 567 13.52 -8.65 -2.82
C SER A 567 12.27 -9.08 -3.61
N GLY A 568 11.28 -9.61 -2.90
CA GLY A 568 9.96 -9.95 -3.47
C GLY A 568 9.11 -8.72 -3.78
N ILE A 569 7.78 -8.86 -3.68
CA ILE A 569 6.85 -7.74 -3.80
C ILE A 569 7.16 -6.74 -2.66
N PRO A 570 7.43 -5.45 -2.96
CA PRO A 570 7.62 -4.45 -1.92
C PRO A 570 6.32 -4.24 -1.13
N THR A 571 6.45 -4.01 0.18
CA THR A 571 5.33 -3.75 1.09
C THR A 571 4.94 -2.27 1.10
N VAL A 572 3.84 -1.94 1.81
CA VAL A 572 3.41 -0.55 2.04
C VAL A 572 4.56 0.25 2.65
N PRO A 573 5.04 1.33 2.00
CA PRO A 573 6.11 2.15 2.56
C PRO A 573 5.71 2.76 3.89
N THR A 574 6.59 2.71 4.88
CA THR A 574 6.34 3.20 6.25
C THR A 574 7.46 4.13 6.70
N VAL A 575 7.13 5.23 7.39
CA VAL A 575 8.14 6.15 7.95
C VAL A 575 8.52 5.71 9.37
N ILE A 576 9.80 5.42 9.59
CA ILE A 576 10.36 5.07 10.91
C ILE A 576 11.53 6.00 11.21
N ALA A 577 11.44 6.77 12.30
CA ALA A 577 12.46 7.77 12.70
C ALA A 577 12.87 8.73 11.56
N GLY A 578 11.90 9.11 10.71
CA GLY A 578 12.09 9.95 9.52
C GLY A 578 12.44 9.17 8.24
N ALA A 579 13.18 8.07 8.32
CA ALA A 579 13.51 7.25 7.16
C ALA A 579 12.27 6.54 6.59
N VAL A 580 12.16 6.43 5.26
CA VAL A 580 11.18 5.54 4.64
C VAL A 580 11.78 4.12 4.60
N VAL A 581 11.00 3.18 5.12
CA VAL A 581 11.34 1.77 5.20
C VAL A 581 10.35 0.99 4.36
N VAL A 582 10.88 0.16 3.46
CA VAL A 582 10.13 -0.80 2.66
C VAL A 582 10.74 -2.18 2.85
N SER A 583 9.89 -3.19 3.09
CA SER A 583 10.28 -4.60 3.16
C SER A 583 9.78 -5.35 1.92
N GLY A 584 10.19 -6.60 1.74
CA GLY A 584 9.76 -7.42 0.60
C GLY A 584 9.56 -8.89 0.97
N SER A 585 8.85 -9.63 0.12
CA SER A 585 8.30 -10.95 0.44
C SER A 585 9.29 -12.14 0.45
N SER A 586 10.60 -11.92 0.32
CA SER A 586 11.58 -13.01 0.16
C SER A 586 12.23 -13.45 1.48
N SER A 587 12.70 -14.70 1.53
CA SER A 587 13.27 -15.36 2.72
C SER A 587 14.64 -14.83 3.17
N SER A 588 15.10 -13.71 2.60
CA SER A 588 16.26 -12.96 3.04
C SER A 588 15.85 -11.51 3.32
N SER A 589 15.80 -11.16 4.60
CA SER A 589 15.41 -9.83 5.08
C SER A 589 16.39 -8.76 4.58
N SER A 590 16.06 -8.17 3.44
CA SER A 590 16.81 -7.09 2.80
C SER A 590 15.95 -5.84 2.74
N SER A 591 16.26 -4.89 3.63
CA SER A 591 15.61 -3.57 3.67
C SER A 591 16.03 -2.73 2.47
N SER A 592 15.05 -2.17 1.75
CA SER A 592 15.30 -1.05 0.84
C SER A 592 15.08 0.24 1.63
N SER A 593 16.19 0.89 2.00
CA SER A 593 16.19 2.09 2.84
C SER A 593 16.25 3.35 1.97
N SER A 594 15.10 3.97 1.70
CA SER A 594 15.04 5.34 1.17
C SER A 594 15.02 6.33 2.34
N SER A 595 16.20 6.55 2.92
CA SER A 595 16.38 7.40 4.11
C SER A 595 16.00 8.87 3.83
N SER A 596 15.71 9.59 4.91
CA SER A 596 15.30 10.99 4.91
C SER A 596 16.35 11.81 5.63
N SER A 597 16.93 12.81 4.96
CA SER A 597 18.00 13.64 5.49
C SER A 597 17.46 14.68 6.48
N SER A 598 17.30 14.28 7.74
CA SER A 598 16.99 15.20 8.84
C SER A 598 18.28 15.74 9.49
N SER A 599 18.65 16.97 9.16
CA SER A 599 19.74 17.68 9.82
C SER A 599 19.36 18.02 11.27
N SER A 600 19.83 17.23 12.24
CA SER A 600 19.68 17.54 13.66
C SER A 600 21.04 17.54 14.37
N SER A 601 21.31 18.65 15.06
CA SER A 601 22.57 18.92 15.76
C SER A 601 22.71 18.09 17.04
N SER A 602 23.90 17.54 17.26
CA SER A 602 24.20 16.64 18.36
C SER A 602 24.23 17.32 19.75
N SER A 603 23.77 16.57 20.76
CA SER A 603 24.22 16.66 22.16
C SER A 603 23.91 15.32 22.84
N GLY A 604 24.94 14.65 23.37
CA GLY A 604 24.86 13.25 23.79
C GLY A 604 24.91 13.01 25.31
N VAL A 605 25.61 11.94 25.70
CA VAL A 605 25.72 11.35 27.07
C VAL A 605 24.52 10.46 27.44
N GLY A 606 24.67 9.21 27.90
CA GLY A 606 25.90 8.41 28.02
C GLY A 606 25.65 7.00 28.57
N THR A 607 26.45 6.03 28.09
CA THR A 607 26.87 4.74 28.71
C THR A 607 25.96 4.05 29.74
N SER A 608 25.49 2.85 29.39
CA SER A 608 25.08 1.79 30.33
C SER A 608 26.27 0.90 30.73
N SER A 609 26.22 0.28 31.92
CA SER A 609 27.18 -0.76 32.34
C SER A 609 26.50 -1.93 33.05
N SER A 610 26.79 -3.12 32.52
CA SER A 610 26.41 -4.48 32.90
C SER A 610 26.84 -5.00 34.29
N SER A 611 26.04 -5.93 34.85
CA SER A 611 26.48 -7.18 35.54
C SER A 611 25.24 -7.95 36.07
N SER A 612 24.84 -9.18 35.69
CA SER A 612 25.50 -10.51 35.58
C SER A 612 25.47 -11.35 36.88
N SER A 613 25.53 -12.69 36.73
CA SER A 613 25.54 -13.79 37.76
C SER A 613 24.14 -14.26 38.23
N SER A 614 23.61 -15.45 37.90
CA SER A 614 23.99 -16.86 38.18
C SER A 614 23.44 -17.37 39.54
N SER A 615 22.98 -18.62 39.76
CA SER A 615 23.03 -19.89 39.01
C SER A 615 22.17 -20.98 39.71
N SER A 616 21.77 -22.06 38.99
CA SER A 616 21.51 -23.46 39.47
C SER A 616 20.48 -23.68 40.60
N SER A 617 19.71 -24.78 40.73
CA SER A 617 19.39 -26.03 39.99
C SER A 617 18.24 -26.71 40.81
N SER A 618 17.45 -27.73 40.43
CA SER A 618 17.62 -28.91 39.58
C SER A 618 16.28 -29.67 39.44
N SER A 619 16.07 -30.43 38.33
CA SER A 619 15.24 -31.69 38.19
C SER A 619 13.76 -31.70 38.64
N SER A 620 12.80 -32.39 38.02
CA SER A 620 12.63 -33.25 36.82
C SER A 620 11.10 -33.51 36.69
N SER A 621 10.45 -33.99 35.63
CA SER A 621 10.72 -35.11 34.70
C SER A 621 9.61 -35.22 33.63
N SER A 622 9.91 -35.76 32.42
CA SER A 622 9.01 -36.50 31.47
C SER A 622 7.63 -35.91 31.08
N SER A 623 7.11 -35.94 29.85
CA SER A 623 7.50 -36.49 28.54
C SER A 623 6.34 -36.14 27.55
N SER A 624 6.46 -36.05 26.23
CA SER A 624 7.57 -36.20 25.25
C SER A 624 7.09 -35.66 23.88
N SER A 625 8.00 -35.36 22.96
CA SER A 625 7.68 -34.84 21.61
C SER A 625 8.48 -35.54 20.51
N SER A 626 7.80 -35.96 19.44
CA SER A 626 8.40 -36.62 18.27
C SER A 626 8.87 -35.61 17.24
N SER A 627 10.13 -35.72 16.85
CA SER A 627 10.85 -34.79 15.97
C SER A 627 10.44 -34.89 14.50
N SER A 628 10.19 -33.74 13.86
CA SER A 628 10.40 -33.54 12.42
C SER A 628 11.60 -32.61 12.19
N SER A 629 12.44 -32.93 11.21
CA SER A 629 13.79 -32.38 11.08
C SER A 629 13.84 -31.02 10.39
N SER A 630 14.34 -30.00 11.09
CA SER A 630 14.72 -28.71 10.49
C SER A 630 15.98 -28.86 9.63
N GLY A 631 15.82 -28.86 8.30
CA GLY A 631 16.94 -28.84 7.36
C GLY A 631 17.60 -27.47 7.30
N GLY A 632 18.61 -27.24 8.14
CA GLY A 632 19.46 -26.04 8.04
C GLY A 632 20.26 -26.05 6.74
N ALA A 633 20.15 -24.97 5.95
CA ALA A 633 20.91 -24.82 4.71
C ALA A 633 22.41 -24.69 4.99
N ALA A 634 23.18 -25.73 4.68
CA ALA A 634 24.64 -25.68 4.73
C ALA A 634 25.18 -25.02 3.46
N THR A 635 25.82 -23.86 3.60
CA THR A 635 26.49 -23.18 2.48
C THR A 635 27.77 -23.94 2.09
N THR A 636 27.75 -24.63 0.95
CA THR A 636 28.95 -25.27 0.38
C THR A 636 29.75 -24.27 -0.46
N CYS A 637 30.93 -23.86 0.01
CA CYS A 637 31.92 -23.14 -0.81
C CYS A 637 32.87 -24.12 -1.49
N GLY A 638 33.33 -23.81 -2.71
CA GLY A 638 34.25 -24.66 -3.48
C GLY A 638 35.71 -24.63 -3.00
N THR A 639 36.56 -25.45 -3.63
CA THR A 639 37.99 -25.54 -3.32
C THR A 639 38.71 -24.19 -3.49
N GLY A 640 39.49 -23.82 -2.48
CA GLY A 640 40.21 -22.53 -2.44
C GLY A 640 39.51 -21.41 -1.68
N CYS A 641 38.36 -21.68 -1.04
CA CYS A 641 37.65 -20.72 -0.21
C CYS A 641 38.48 -20.32 1.04
N GLU A 642 38.59 -19.01 1.30
CA GLU A 642 39.20 -18.47 2.53
C GLU A 642 38.10 -17.83 3.38
N ILE A 643 37.92 -18.31 4.61
CA ILE A 643 36.97 -17.74 5.55
C ILE A 643 37.74 -16.81 6.50
N LYS A 644 37.36 -15.53 6.51
CA LYS A 644 37.86 -14.53 7.46
C LYS A 644 36.78 -14.26 8.50
N VAL A 645 37.10 -14.52 9.76
CA VAL A 645 36.26 -14.17 10.90
C VAL A 645 36.81 -12.91 11.53
N VAL A 646 35.96 -11.91 11.73
CA VAL A 646 36.34 -10.61 12.32
C VAL A 646 35.64 -10.44 13.66
N SER A 647 36.42 -10.23 14.72
CA SER A 647 35.88 -9.87 16.03
C SER A 647 35.33 -8.44 15.99
N THR A 648 34.02 -8.28 16.22
CA THR A 648 33.37 -6.95 16.22
C THR A 648 33.74 -6.08 17.41
N SER A 649 34.29 -6.68 18.49
CA SER A 649 34.71 -5.96 19.71
C SER A 649 36.18 -5.59 19.73
N SER A 650 37.05 -6.36 19.05
CA SER A 650 38.51 -6.13 19.05
C SER A 650 39.10 -5.76 17.67
N GLY A 651 38.33 -5.93 16.59
CA GLY A 651 38.80 -5.72 15.21
C GLY A 651 39.78 -6.78 14.69
N GLN A 652 40.10 -7.79 15.49
CA GLN A 652 41.06 -8.84 15.12
C GLN A 652 40.46 -9.77 14.06
N VAL A 653 41.26 -10.11 13.05
CA VAL A 653 40.85 -10.96 11.91
C VAL A 653 41.60 -12.29 11.96
N ILE A 654 40.86 -13.39 11.98
CA ILE A 654 41.41 -14.75 11.89
C ILE A 654 41.05 -15.32 10.51
N THR A 655 42.07 -15.73 9.76
CA THR A 655 41.94 -16.41 8.46
C THR A 655 41.98 -17.92 8.67
N ILE A 656 40.93 -18.62 8.26
CA ILE A 656 40.87 -20.09 8.22
C ILE A 656 40.93 -20.53 6.75
N ARG A 657 41.83 -21.48 6.45
CA ARG A 657 42.00 -22.07 5.12
C ARG A 657 41.87 -23.58 5.20
N GLU A 658 41.23 -24.17 4.20
CA GLU A 658 41.13 -25.63 4.08
C GLU A 658 42.52 -26.24 3.77
N ARG A 659 42.81 -27.41 4.35
CA ARG A 659 44.12 -28.07 4.20
C ARG A 659 44.12 -28.83 2.87
N ALA A 660 45.04 -28.47 1.96
CA ALA A 660 45.08 -29.06 0.62
C ALA A 660 45.19 -30.60 0.65
N GLY A 661 44.19 -31.29 0.09
CA GLY A 661 44.18 -32.75 -0.08
C GLY A 661 42.97 -33.49 0.50
N SER A 662 42.06 -32.85 1.25
CA SER A 662 40.86 -33.50 1.79
C SER A 662 39.65 -33.38 0.85
N THR A 663 39.15 -34.51 0.34
CA THR A 663 37.87 -34.59 -0.39
C THR A 663 36.72 -34.91 0.56
N GLY A 664 36.13 -33.88 1.17
CA GLY A 664 34.96 -34.00 2.03
C GLY A 664 34.64 -32.67 2.72
N ALA A 665 33.36 -32.36 2.93
CA ALA A 665 32.94 -31.07 3.46
C ALA A 665 33.44 -30.84 4.90
N ALA A 666 34.33 -29.87 5.08
CA ALA A 666 34.75 -29.41 6.40
C ALA A 666 33.53 -28.86 7.19
N ARG A 667 33.25 -29.45 8.36
CA ARG A 667 32.22 -28.98 9.30
C ARG A 667 32.88 -28.28 10.47
N ILE A 668 32.76 -26.96 10.55
CA ILE A 668 33.17 -26.18 11.72
C ILE A 668 32.06 -26.27 12.77
N SER A 669 32.43 -26.66 13.99
CA SER A 669 31.51 -26.71 15.13
C SER A 669 31.49 -25.36 15.84
N TRP A 670 30.31 -24.79 16.07
CA TRP A 670 30.15 -23.52 16.82
C TRP A 670 30.76 -23.55 18.24
N ARG A 671 30.98 -24.73 18.82
CA ARG A 671 31.67 -24.86 20.12
C ARG A 671 33.16 -24.55 20.08
N GLU A 672 33.81 -24.64 18.92
CA GLU A 672 35.27 -24.40 18.79
C GLU A 672 35.57 -22.90 18.59
N LEU A 673 34.58 -22.12 18.15
CA LEU A 673 34.70 -20.66 17.90
C LEU A 673 34.51 -19.78 19.15
N ILE A 674 34.28 -20.37 20.33
CA ILE A 674 33.96 -19.66 21.58
C ILE A 674 35.13 -19.71 22.59
N GLN A 675 36.24 -20.37 22.26
CA GLN A 675 37.29 -20.70 23.24
C GLN A 675 38.65 -19.97 23.11
N ASP A 676 38.80 -19.06 22.14
CA ASP A 676 39.92 -18.10 22.02
C ASP A 676 39.38 -16.68 21.70
#